data_AF-A0A9W8TIT7-F1
#
_entry.id   AF-A0A9W8TIT7-F1
#
_cell.length_a   1.000
_cell.length_b   1.000
_cell.length_c   1.000
_cell.angle_alpha   90.00
_cell.angle_beta   90.00
_cell.angle_gamma   90.00
#
_symmetry.space_group_name_H-M   'P 1'
#
loop_
_entity.id
_entity.type
_entity.pdbx_description
1 polymer ?
#
loop_
_entity_poly.entity_id
_entity_poly.type
_entity_poly.pdbx_seq_one_letter_code
_entity_poly.pdbx_strand_id
1 'polypeptide(L)'
;MADIISIAIGAIAATQRTSVVLFKFARSCKEARDDLAGVSQQLSELTLVLELVKESTNVASESLPEALQAQLKAMLASCVKLVQDIEELVISCSGRTGVLQWTLLKKEKAKAMSASLEAFKGGLNLALDTANLIIATDIRNNTDAIHQDTTEIKRDTEAILEEIQRLRIQLPNDRSLDKKRTQLEAWLDNLTQYAATVADGEIANDVDDVNVIDMSKRARDRRNSETTLIVQSVGSAPSTQTSLGGGYYGRYPTEPGVVNSKEESSTISYSTASPVKTGAKHARETCPSQLIASLPCASRLIGIDGNAERQICASIHEDGVVRVWSMETKQLSRELQSGLLISSTVWIAICPANPDVLIVYDYKKASKPGKLNIEAWDWAQGRKIDIAINTKFTPRTGYFFVPSSHVVYTRATTNHLILIDLDVSPEETSIGQSVSLSDLAVSVRRDVISNRGSLYWCSFISDKEVAIIWRRARRRGLLRGSPGFDHVLEVARLSSIAPEEGQDKPLMSERYSPSIISHARVISKFQLPNAVQPLDMKVLPRKGIVLVFTARKSKNSVIKNRVVYAFHLETGAELFTYECPRDWTSAPTIDSCVGFKDHDFGFHGVSLTDGSELAEFSVLGTIVFETAGEIVSALRMKSKIGFWKTPKPRTLQES
;
A
#
# COMPACT_ATOMS: atom_id res chain seq x y z
N MET A 1 -25.51 31.78 25.23
CA MET A 1 -25.87 31.07 23.97
C MET A 1 -24.63 30.26 23.60
N ALA A 2 -24.71 28.94 23.47
CA ALA A 2 -23.51 28.14 23.20
C ALA A 2 -23.00 28.44 21.78
N ASP A 3 -21.68 28.67 21.64
CA ASP A 3 -21.03 28.80 20.35
C ASP A 3 -20.92 27.43 19.65
N ILE A 4 -20.65 27.43 18.35
CA ILE A 4 -20.60 26.21 17.52
C ILE A 4 -19.54 25.25 18.06
N ILE A 5 -18.40 25.81 18.48
CA ILE A 5 -17.25 25.09 19.03
C ILE A 5 -17.64 24.35 20.32
N SER A 6 -18.32 25.00 21.27
CA SER A 6 -18.80 24.37 22.50
C SER A 6 -19.79 23.23 22.23
N ILE A 7 -20.69 23.39 21.26
CA ILE A 7 -21.64 22.34 20.89
C ILE A 7 -20.91 21.16 20.22
N ALA A 8 -19.94 21.43 19.34
CA ALA A 8 -19.12 20.39 18.70
C ALA A 8 -18.27 19.61 19.73
N ILE A 9 -17.63 20.31 20.69
CA ILE A 9 -16.92 19.68 21.81
C ILE A 9 -17.88 18.82 22.64
N GLY A 10 -19.08 19.31 22.91
CA GLY A 10 -20.13 18.55 23.60
C GLY A 10 -20.54 17.29 22.84
N ALA A 11 -20.63 17.37 21.51
CA ALA A 11 -20.94 16.23 20.64
C ALA A 11 -19.81 15.19 20.62
N ILE A 12 -18.55 15.63 20.53
CA ILE A 12 -17.37 14.75 20.60
C ILE A 12 -17.32 14.01 21.96
N ALA A 13 -17.56 14.73 23.06
CA ALA A 13 -17.59 14.11 24.38
C ALA A 13 -18.75 13.09 24.51
N ALA A 14 -19.90 13.36 23.90
CA ALA A 14 -21.02 12.45 23.87
C ALA A 14 -20.72 11.19 23.05
N THR A 15 -20.13 11.30 21.85
CA THR A 15 -19.79 10.14 21.00
C THR A 15 -18.76 9.24 21.67
N GLN A 16 -17.73 9.81 22.30
CA GLN A 16 -16.72 9.07 23.05
C GLN A 16 -17.34 8.32 24.24
N ARG A 17 -18.22 8.98 25.01
CA ARG A 17 -18.92 8.34 26.14
C ARG A 17 -19.80 7.19 25.69
N THR A 18 -20.64 7.41 24.68
CA THR A 18 -21.53 6.38 24.13
C THR A 18 -20.75 5.20 23.57
N SER A 19 -19.58 5.44 22.95
CA SER A 19 -18.70 4.37 22.45
C SER A 19 -18.21 3.44 23.56
N VAL A 20 -17.89 3.98 24.74
CA VAL A 20 -17.50 3.17 25.92
C VAL A 20 -18.67 2.32 26.43
N VAL A 21 -19.88 2.90 26.48
CA VAL A 21 -21.10 2.21 26.89
C VAL A 21 -21.43 1.06 25.93
N LEU A 22 -21.35 1.32 24.62
CA LEU A 22 -21.54 0.34 23.56
C LEU A 22 -20.55 -0.82 23.66
N PHE A 23 -19.26 -0.52 23.81
CA PHE A 23 -18.22 -1.55 23.92
C PHE A 23 -18.43 -2.45 25.15
N LYS A 24 -18.81 -1.85 26.30
CA LYS A 24 -19.10 -2.59 27.53
C LYS A 24 -20.32 -3.50 27.35
N PHE A 25 -21.38 -3.01 26.70
CA PHE A 25 -22.59 -3.80 26.45
C PHE A 25 -22.35 -4.91 25.43
N ALA A 26 -21.70 -4.64 24.30
CA ALA A 26 -21.33 -5.62 23.28
C ALA A 26 -20.43 -6.74 23.85
N ARG A 27 -19.57 -6.43 24.82
CA ARG A 27 -18.81 -7.46 25.54
C ARG A 27 -19.73 -8.40 26.34
N SER A 28 -20.80 -7.87 26.94
CA SER A 28 -21.75 -8.60 27.79
C SER A 28 -22.90 -9.29 27.07
N CYS A 29 -23.28 -8.86 25.86
CA CYS A 29 -24.33 -9.45 25.03
C CYS A 29 -23.74 -9.81 23.66
N LYS A 30 -23.56 -11.11 23.39
CA LYS A 30 -22.89 -11.60 22.18
C LYS A 30 -23.71 -11.29 20.93
N GLU A 31 -25.02 -11.36 21.04
CA GLU A 31 -26.02 -11.13 19.99
C GLU A 31 -26.08 -9.65 19.56
N ALA A 32 -25.60 -8.72 20.39
CA ALA A 32 -25.53 -7.30 20.08
C ALA A 32 -24.21 -6.87 19.43
N ARG A 33 -23.20 -7.76 19.35
CA ARG A 33 -21.85 -7.38 18.90
C ARG A 33 -21.83 -6.91 17.46
N ASP A 34 -22.40 -7.71 16.56
CA ASP A 34 -22.36 -7.41 15.13
C ASP A 34 -23.24 -6.19 14.81
N ASP A 35 -24.40 -6.10 15.46
CA ASP A 35 -25.32 -4.97 15.33
C ASP A 35 -24.70 -3.65 15.84
N LEU A 36 -23.91 -3.69 16.92
CA LEU A 36 -23.28 -2.51 17.51
C LEU A 36 -21.89 -2.20 16.96
N ALA A 37 -21.25 -3.12 16.23
CA ALA A 37 -19.98 -2.87 15.56
C ALA A 37 -20.14 -1.75 14.52
N GLY A 38 -21.20 -1.80 13.71
CA GLY A 38 -21.52 -0.76 12.73
C GLY A 38 -21.80 0.60 13.38
N VAL A 39 -22.58 0.62 14.48
CA VAL A 39 -22.84 1.86 15.24
C VAL A 39 -21.55 2.43 15.86
N SER A 40 -20.66 1.57 16.37
CA SER A 40 -19.38 1.99 16.97
C SER A 40 -18.44 2.58 15.93
N GLN A 41 -18.41 2.00 14.73
CA GLN A 41 -17.68 2.54 13.59
C GLN A 41 -18.25 3.91 13.19
N GLN A 42 -19.57 4.02 13.03
CA GLN A 42 -20.23 5.29 12.69
C GLN A 42 -19.99 6.39 13.72
N LEU A 43 -19.95 6.08 15.02
CA LEU A 43 -19.59 7.05 16.05
C LEU A 43 -18.13 7.51 15.96
N SER A 44 -17.23 6.62 15.55
CA SER A 44 -15.82 6.94 15.33
C SER A 44 -15.65 7.88 14.14
N GLU A 45 -16.33 7.58 13.03
CA GLU A 45 -16.36 8.42 11.83
C GLU A 45 -17.01 9.78 12.10
N LEU A 46 -18.14 9.80 12.82
CA LEU A 46 -18.80 11.03 13.24
C LEU A 46 -17.89 11.87 14.15
N THR A 47 -17.10 11.25 15.02
CA THR A 47 -16.13 11.98 15.87
C THR A 47 -15.08 12.70 15.02
N LEU A 48 -14.59 12.06 13.95
CA LEU A 48 -13.66 12.71 13.01
C LEU A 48 -14.31 13.91 12.32
N VAL A 49 -15.54 13.76 11.84
CA VAL A 49 -16.29 14.87 11.19
C VAL A 49 -16.52 16.01 12.18
N LEU A 50 -16.85 15.72 13.44
CA LEU A 50 -17.04 16.74 14.47
C LEU A 50 -15.74 17.47 14.83
N GLU A 51 -14.59 16.78 14.84
CA GLU A 51 -13.28 17.41 15.00
C GLU A 51 -12.93 18.32 13.82
N LEU A 52 -13.25 17.90 12.59
CA LEU A 52 -13.09 18.76 11.40
C LEU A 52 -14.00 20.00 11.46
N VAL A 53 -15.26 19.85 11.88
CA VAL A 53 -16.17 20.98 12.08
C VAL A 53 -15.64 21.92 13.16
N LYS A 54 -15.09 21.39 14.26
CA LYS A 54 -14.47 22.20 15.32
C LYS A 54 -13.27 23.00 14.78
N GLU A 55 -12.41 22.38 13.98
CA GLU A 55 -11.23 23.02 13.40
C GLU A 55 -11.60 24.09 12.37
N SER A 56 -12.48 23.78 11.42
CA SER A 56 -12.92 24.73 10.39
C SER A 56 -13.69 25.92 10.99
N THR A 57 -14.48 25.70 12.03
CA THR A 57 -15.20 26.80 12.70
C THR A 57 -14.30 27.64 13.59
N ASN A 58 -13.20 27.08 14.14
CA ASN A 58 -12.18 27.85 14.86
C ASN A 58 -11.52 28.91 13.95
N VAL A 59 -11.31 28.59 12.68
CA VAL A 59 -10.68 29.48 11.69
C VAL A 59 -11.67 30.44 11.03
N ALA A 60 -12.92 30.01 10.83
CA ALA A 60 -13.90 30.71 9.98
C ALA A 60 -15.11 31.33 10.72
N SER A 61 -15.08 31.40 12.05
CA SER A 61 -16.23 31.85 12.86
C SER A 61 -16.78 33.24 12.46
N GLU A 62 -15.96 34.12 11.90
CA GLU A 62 -16.34 35.48 11.50
C GLU A 62 -16.83 35.59 10.04
N SER A 63 -16.52 34.63 9.17
CA SER A 63 -16.84 34.67 7.73
C SER A 63 -18.06 33.82 7.33
N LEU A 64 -18.61 33.02 8.26
CA LEU A 64 -19.76 32.15 8.02
C LEU A 64 -21.09 32.91 8.12
N PRO A 65 -21.99 32.84 7.11
CA PRO A 65 -23.32 33.45 7.18
C PRO A 65 -24.15 32.96 8.38
N GLU A 66 -24.83 33.88 9.06
CA GLU A 66 -25.58 33.60 10.30
C GLU A 66 -26.64 32.49 10.14
N ALA A 67 -27.26 32.40 8.96
CA ALA A 67 -28.20 31.34 8.61
C ALA A 67 -27.55 29.94 8.61
N LEU A 68 -26.34 29.82 8.07
CA LEU A 68 -25.58 28.56 8.04
C LEU A 68 -25.06 28.20 9.43
N GLN A 69 -24.63 29.19 10.21
CA GLN A 69 -24.27 29.01 11.62
C GLN A 69 -25.44 28.48 12.45
N ALA A 70 -26.65 29.03 12.29
CA ALA A 70 -27.84 28.58 12.98
C ALA A 70 -28.22 27.14 12.61
N GLN A 71 -28.09 26.76 11.35
CA GLN A 71 -28.35 25.40 10.87
C GLN A 71 -27.33 24.40 11.42
N LEU A 72 -26.03 24.74 11.39
CA LEU A 72 -24.97 23.89 11.94
C LEU A 72 -25.17 23.65 13.44
N LYS A 73 -25.53 24.69 14.21
CA LYS A 73 -25.89 24.56 15.64
C LYS A 73 -27.06 23.59 15.85
N ALA A 74 -28.11 23.69 15.03
CA ALA A 74 -29.29 22.83 15.14
C ALA A 74 -28.98 21.35 14.80
N MET A 75 -28.12 21.10 13.80
CA MET A 75 -27.67 19.76 13.43
C MET A 75 -26.77 19.15 14.50
N LEU A 76 -25.81 19.91 15.02
CA LEU A 76 -24.95 19.47 16.11
C LEU A 76 -25.76 19.14 17.38
N ALA A 77 -26.74 19.98 17.73
CA ALA A 77 -27.64 19.70 18.86
C ALA A 77 -28.49 18.43 18.64
N SER A 78 -28.95 18.20 17.40
CA SER A 78 -29.72 17.00 17.04
C SER A 78 -28.84 15.74 17.07
N CYS A 79 -27.58 15.87 16.68
CA CYS A 79 -26.57 14.82 16.75
C CYS A 79 -26.27 14.41 18.20
N VAL A 80 -26.02 15.39 19.09
CA VAL A 80 -25.85 15.16 20.54
C VAL A 80 -27.03 14.37 21.10
N LYS A 81 -28.26 14.79 20.77
CA LYS A 81 -29.47 14.11 21.23
C LYS A 81 -29.58 12.68 20.72
N LEU A 82 -29.28 12.43 19.44
CA LEU A 82 -29.30 11.08 18.87
C LEU A 82 -28.27 10.16 19.54
N VAL A 83 -27.07 10.67 19.81
CA VAL A 83 -26.00 9.93 20.49
C VAL A 83 -26.39 9.59 21.93
N GLN A 84 -27.11 10.49 22.61
CA GLN A 84 -27.71 10.24 23.94
C GLN A 84 -28.84 9.21 23.86
N ASP A 85 -29.73 9.30 22.86
CA ASP A 85 -30.82 8.33 22.67
C ASP A 85 -30.28 6.90 22.46
N ILE A 86 -29.12 6.76 21.78
CA ILE A 86 -28.41 5.48 21.60
C ILE A 86 -27.84 5.00 22.94
N GLU A 87 -27.20 5.89 23.71
CA GLU A 87 -26.67 5.58 25.03
C GLU A 87 -27.80 5.06 25.95
N GLU A 88 -28.93 5.76 26.02
CA GLU A 88 -30.10 5.37 26.81
C GLU A 88 -30.70 4.04 26.36
N LEU A 89 -30.76 3.79 25.04
CA LEU A 89 -31.25 2.53 24.48
C LEU A 89 -30.37 1.36 24.94
N VAL A 90 -29.06 1.53 24.95
CA VAL A 90 -28.08 0.50 25.33
C VAL A 90 -28.07 0.30 26.85
N ILE A 91 -28.11 1.38 27.63
CA ILE A 91 -28.21 1.31 29.10
C ILE A 91 -29.49 0.61 29.52
N SER A 92 -30.61 0.90 28.88
CA SER A 92 -31.89 0.26 29.17
C SER A 92 -31.98 -1.20 28.68
N CYS A 93 -30.93 -1.74 28.04
CA CYS A 93 -30.74 -3.17 27.77
C CYS A 93 -29.76 -3.83 28.76
N SER A 94 -29.16 -3.08 29.68
CA SER A 94 -28.18 -3.65 30.60
C SER A 94 -28.86 -4.46 31.72
N GLY A 95 -28.34 -5.65 32.03
CA GLY A 95 -28.84 -6.51 33.11
C GLY A 95 -29.23 -7.93 32.69
N ARG A 96 -29.86 -8.68 33.61
CA ARG A 96 -30.13 -10.12 33.50
C ARG A 96 -31.08 -10.50 32.35
N THR A 97 -31.92 -9.55 31.90
CA THR A 97 -32.86 -9.71 30.78
C THR A 97 -32.40 -9.01 29.49
N GLY A 98 -31.16 -8.52 29.45
CA GLY A 98 -30.64 -7.67 28.37
C GLY A 98 -30.63 -8.32 27.00
N VAL A 99 -30.29 -9.62 26.94
CA VAL A 99 -30.28 -10.40 25.68
C VAL A 99 -31.69 -10.51 25.08
N LEU A 100 -32.71 -10.71 25.92
CA LEU A 100 -34.11 -10.78 25.49
C LEU A 100 -34.64 -9.41 25.05
N GLN A 101 -34.31 -8.34 25.76
CA GLN A 101 -34.73 -6.99 25.39
C GLN A 101 -34.05 -6.48 24.12
N TRP A 102 -32.78 -6.84 23.91
CA TRP A 102 -32.04 -6.53 22.69
C TRP A 102 -32.68 -7.20 21.47
N THR A 103 -32.88 -8.52 21.55
CA THR A 103 -33.38 -9.35 20.45
C THR A 103 -34.84 -9.10 20.08
N LEU A 104 -35.72 -8.82 21.06
CA LEU A 104 -37.17 -8.70 20.80
C LEU A 104 -37.65 -7.27 20.52
N LEU A 105 -37.01 -6.24 21.05
CA LEU A 105 -37.60 -4.88 21.09
C LEU A 105 -36.69 -3.75 20.62
N LYS A 106 -35.36 -3.95 20.64
CA LYS A 106 -34.41 -2.82 20.52
C LYS A 106 -33.41 -2.92 19.39
N LYS A 107 -33.27 -4.09 18.75
CA LYS A 107 -32.49 -4.28 17.52
C LYS A 107 -32.94 -3.38 16.37
N GLU A 108 -34.24 -3.37 16.05
CA GLU A 108 -34.78 -2.52 14.96
C GLU A 108 -34.62 -1.03 15.26
N LYS A 109 -34.76 -0.63 16.53
CA LYS A 109 -34.56 0.75 16.97
C LYS A 109 -33.09 1.18 16.87
N ALA A 110 -32.15 0.31 17.22
CA ALA A 110 -30.72 0.56 17.02
C ALA A 110 -30.36 0.69 15.53
N LYS A 111 -30.97 -0.12 14.66
CA LYS A 111 -30.79 -0.02 13.20
C LYS A 111 -31.34 1.29 12.63
N ALA A 112 -32.51 1.74 13.08
CA ALA A 112 -33.06 3.04 12.70
C ALA A 112 -32.20 4.22 13.19
N MET A 113 -31.62 4.12 14.39
CA MET A 113 -30.67 5.10 14.91
C MET A 113 -29.35 5.12 14.14
N SER A 114 -28.86 3.96 13.69
CA SER A 114 -27.69 3.84 12.81
C SER A 114 -27.92 4.51 11.45
N ALA A 115 -29.07 4.30 10.83
CA ALA A 115 -29.43 5.00 9.59
C ALA A 115 -29.52 6.51 9.79
N SER A 116 -30.02 6.96 10.95
CA SER A 116 -30.08 8.38 11.31
C SER A 116 -28.69 8.98 11.54
N LEU A 117 -27.77 8.25 12.18
CA LEU A 117 -26.39 8.69 12.38
C LEU A 117 -25.67 8.88 11.04
N GLU A 118 -25.87 7.97 10.10
CA GLU A 118 -25.29 8.06 8.77
C GLU A 118 -25.80 9.29 8.01
N ALA A 119 -27.11 9.58 8.11
CA ALA A 119 -27.70 10.79 7.53
C ALA A 119 -27.15 12.07 8.18
N PHE A 120 -26.97 12.10 9.50
CA PHE A 120 -26.35 13.24 10.18
C PHE A 120 -24.88 13.41 9.80
N LYS A 121 -24.12 12.32 9.64
CA LYS A 121 -22.73 12.36 9.17
C LYS A 121 -22.65 12.96 7.77
N GLY A 122 -23.47 12.45 6.83
CA GLY A 122 -23.55 13.00 5.48
C GLY A 122 -23.95 14.48 5.46
N GLY A 123 -24.91 14.85 6.31
CA GLY A 123 -25.35 16.23 6.46
C GLY A 123 -24.27 17.17 6.99
N LEU A 124 -23.49 16.73 7.98
CA LEU A 124 -22.39 17.52 8.55
C LEU A 124 -21.21 17.67 7.58
N ASN A 125 -20.88 16.62 6.81
CA ASN A 125 -19.86 16.71 5.76
C ASN A 125 -20.26 17.71 4.68
N LEU A 126 -21.50 17.65 4.19
CA LEU A 126 -21.97 18.58 3.17
C LEU A 126 -21.98 20.03 3.68
N ALA A 127 -22.34 20.24 4.95
CA ALA A 127 -22.26 21.57 5.58
C ALA A 127 -20.81 22.07 5.68
N LEU A 128 -19.85 21.17 5.95
CA LEU A 128 -18.43 21.49 5.99
C LEU A 128 -17.89 21.85 4.60
N ASP A 129 -18.26 21.09 3.57
CA ASP A 129 -17.89 21.37 2.18
C ASP A 129 -18.46 22.72 1.72
N THR A 130 -19.71 23.02 2.09
CA THR A 130 -20.36 24.31 1.79
C THR A 130 -19.67 25.47 2.53
N ALA A 131 -19.27 25.27 3.80
CA ALA A 131 -18.53 26.27 4.56
C ALA A 131 -17.16 26.55 3.92
N ASN A 132 -16.43 25.51 3.52
CA ASN A 132 -15.14 25.63 2.84
C ASN A 132 -15.28 26.35 1.49
N LEU A 133 -16.34 26.06 0.73
CA LEU A 133 -16.65 26.75 -0.52
C LEU A 133 -16.91 28.26 -0.29
N ILE A 134 -17.69 28.62 0.73
CA ILE A 134 -17.96 30.02 1.07
C ILE A 134 -16.65 30.74 1.42
N ILE A 135 -15.79 30.12 2.24
CA ILE A 135 -14.48 30.66 2.62
C ILE A 135 -13.60 30.85 1.38
N ALA A 136 -13.55 29.86 0.49
CA ALA A 136 -12.80 29.96 -0.77
C ALA A 136 -13.31 31.10 -1.67
N THR A 137 -14.64 31.30 -1.74
CA THR A 137 -15.23 32.40 -2.51
C THR A 137 -15.00 33.78 -1.89
N ASP A 138 -14.96 33.89 -0.56
CA ASP A 138 -14.65 35.15 0.14
C ASP A 138 -13.17 35.53 -0.03
N ILE A 139 -12.26 34.54 -0.01
CA ILE A 139 -10.84 34.72 -0.37
C ILE A 139 -10.70 35.18 -1.83
N ARG A 140 -11.47 34.58 -2.75
CA ARG A 140 -11.52 34.95 -4.17
C ARG A 140 -11.99 36.40 -4.37
N ASN A 141 -13.07 36.80 -3.70
CA ASN A 141 -13.62 38.16 -3.83
C ASN A 141 -12.69 39.24 -3.23
N ASN A 142 -11.82 38.88 -2.28
CA ASN A 142 -10.82 39.77 -1.71
C ASN A 142 -9.50 39.81 -2.53
N THR A 143 -9.37 38.96 -3.56
CA THR A 143 -8.16 38.83 -4.37
C THR A 143 -8.53 38.79 -5.85
N ASP A 144 -8.75 39.96 -6.46
CA ASP A 144 -9.18 40.18 -7.87
C ASP A 144 -8.29 39.55 -8.97
N ALA A 145 -7.31 38.70 -8.63
CA ALA A 145 -6.25 38.26 -9.53
C ALA A 145 -6.19 36.74 -9.84
N ILE A 146 -7.12 35.89 -9.38
CA ILE A 146 -7.03 34.43 -9.61
C ILE A 146 -8.13 33.95 -10.55
N HIS A 147 -7.90 34.13 -11.86
CA HIS A 147 -8.81 33.69 -12.94
C HIS A 147 -8.81 32.16 -13.19
N GLN A 148 -7.90 31.41 -12.57
CA GLN A 148 -7.62 30.00 -12.91
C GLN A 148 -8.41 28.98 -12.06
N ASP A 149 -8.89 29.36 -10.87
CA ASP A 149 -9.64 28.48 -9.95
C ASP A 149 -11.14 28.36 -10.31
N THR A 150 -11.63 29.18 -11.22
CA THR A 150 -13.05 29.28 -11.57
C THR A 150 -13.63 27.99 -12.18
N THR A 151 -12.81 27.17 -12.84
CA THR A 151 -13.26 25.90 -13.44
C THR A 151 -13.34 24.75 -12.46
N GLU A 152 -12.49 24.76 -11.42
CA GLU A 152 -12.48 23.74 -10.37
C GLU A 152 -13.65 23.96 -9.41
N ILE A 153 -13.92 25.22 -9.04
CA ILE A 153 -15.10 25.62 -8.26
C ILE A 153 -16.42 25.26 -8.97
N LYS A 154 -16.50 25.43 -10.30
CA LYS A 154 -17.69 25.02 -11.09
C LYS A 154 -17.89 23.49 -11.03
N ARG A 155 -16.81 22.71 -11.14
CA ARG A 155 -16.84 21.25 -11.05
C ARG A 155 -17.28 20.76 -9.67
N ASP A 156 -16.81 21.40 -8.61
CA ASP A 156 -17.18 21.06 -7.23
C ASP A 156 -18.65 21.42 -6.95
N THR A 157 -19.15 22.51 -7.54
CA THR A 157 -20.57 22.90 -7.44
C THR A 157 -21.49 21.89 -8.13
N GLU A 158 -21.12 21.39 -9.32
CA GLU A 158 -21.86 20.35 -10.03
C GLU A 158 -21.88 19.03 -9.24
N ALA A 159 -20.74 18.63 -8.66
CA ALA A 159 -20.64 17.42 -7.83
C ALA A 159 -21.52 17.50 -6.56
N ILE A 160 -21.60 18.68 -5.93
CA ILE A 160 -22.48 18.93 -4.77
C ILE A 160 -23.96 18.76 -5.16
N LEU A 161 -24.37 19.27 -6.32
CA LEU A 161 -25.75 19.16 -6.79
C LEU A 161 -26.15 17.72 -7.14
N GLU A 162 -25.23 16.93 -7.70
CA GLU A 162 -25.45 15.49 -7.96
C GLU A 162 -25.60 14.69 -6.65
N GLU A 163 -24.78 14.98 -5.64
CA GLU A 163 -24.84 14.30 -4.35
C GLU A 163 -26.13 14.65 -3.58
N ILE A 164 -26.60 15.90 -3.67
CA ILE A 164 -27.91 16.31 -3.14
C ILE A 164 -29.04 15.49 -3.77
N GLN A 165 -29.02 15.26 -5.09
CA GLN A 165 -30.03 14.41 -5.75
C GLN A 165 -29.92 12.94 -5.29
N ARG A 166 -28.71 12.41 -5.13
CA ARG A 166 -28.49 11.06 -4.63
C ARG A 166 -29.05 10.86 -3.22
N LEU A 167 -28.83 11.84 -2.33
CA LEU A 167 -29.34 11.82 -0.96
C LEU A 167 -30.87 11.88 -0.90
N ARG A 168 -31.52 12.60 -1.82
CA ARG A 168 -32.99 12.62 -1.94
C ARG A 168 -33.56 11.24 -2.29
N ILE A 169 -32.87 10.46 -3.12
CA ILE A 169 -33.31 9.12 -3.54
C ILE A 169 -33.16 8.08 -2.43
N GLN A 170 -32.19 8.26 -1.52
CA GLN A 170 -31.88 7.28 -0.47
C GLN A 170 -32.73 7.41 0.81
N LEU A 171 -33.61 8.41 0.91
CA LEU A 171 -34.44 8.64 2.10
C LEU A 171 -35.60 7.62 2.22
N PRO A 172 -35.74 6.89 3.34
CA PRO A 172 -36.83 5.93 3.55
C PRO A 172 -38.23 6.60 3.68
N ASN A 173 -39.25 5.99 3.09
CA ASN A 173 -40.66 6.42 3.20
C ASN A 173 -41.35 5.87 4.46
N ASP A 174 -40.89 6.25 5.66
CA ASP A 174 -41.53 5.87 6.93
C ASP A 174 -42.15 7.08 7.66
N ARG A 175 -43.43 6.94 8.05
CA ARG A 175 -44.28 7.99 8.67
C ARG A 175 -43.78 8.44 10.05
N SER A 176 -42.93 7.64 10.70
CA SER A 176 -42.39 7.95 12.03
C SER A 176 -41.30 9.04 12.02
N LEU A 177 -40.77 9.39 10.84
CA LEU A 177 -39.66 10.32 10.67
C LEU A 177 -40.03 11.61 9.91
N ASP A 178 -41.32 11.82 9.62
CA ASP A 178 -41.81 12.91 8.77
C ASP A 178 -41.29 14.30 9.16
N LYS A 179 -41.25 14.65 10.46
CA LYS A 179 -40.72 15.94 10.93
C LYS A 179 -39.21 16.13 10.68
N LYS A 180 -38.42 15.06 10.80
CA LYS A 180 -36.97 15.10 10.56
C LYS A 180 -36.69 15.15 9.05
N ARG A 181 -37.52 14.46 8.25
CA ARG A 181 -37.50 14.53 6.79
C ARG A 181 -37.85 15.93 6.29
N THR A 182 -38.89 16.57 6.82
CA THR A 182 -39.25 17.95 6.40
C THR A 182 -38.13 18.94 6.71
N GLN A 183 -37.41 18.74 7.83
CA GLN A 183 -36.25 19.55 8.19
C GLN A 183 -35.06 19.31 7.26
N LEU A 184 -34.81 18.05 6.87
CA LEU A 184 -33.75 17.69 5.93
C LEU A 184 -34.07 18.15 4.50
N GLU A 185 -35.31 18.04 4.05
CA GLU A 185 -35.76 18.53 2.74
C GLU A 185 -35.65 20.06 2.66
N ALA A 186 -36.14 20.79 3.68
CA ALA A 186 -35.97 22.24 3.76
C ALA A 186 -34.49 22.67 3.79
N TRP A 187 -33.62 21.82 4.33
CA TRP A 187 -32.17 22.06 4.33
C TRP A 187 -31.54 21.79 2.97
N LEU A 188 -31.91 20.69 2.29
CA LEU A 188 -31.46 20.40 0.92
C LEU A 188 -31.93 21.49 -0.06
N ASP A 189 -33.12 22.07 0.13
CA ASP A 189 -33.62 23.16 -0.70
C ASP A 189 -32.82 24.45 -0.49
N ASN A 190 -32.46 24.79 0.75
CA ASN A 190 -31.60 25.93 1.05
C ASN A 190 -30.18 25.75 0.49
N LEU A 191 -29.58 24.55 0.62
CA LEU A 191 -28.28 24.25 0.02
C LEU A 191 -28.29 24.32 -1.51
N THR A 192 -29.36 23.83 -2.14
CA THR A 192 -29.56 23.97 -3.59
C THR A 192 -29.60 25.45 -3.98
N GLN A 193 -30.26 26.29 -3.17
CA GLN A 193 -30.36 27.73 -3.42
C GLN A 193 -28.99 28.42 -3.29
N TYR A 194 -28.17 28.07 -2.29
CA TYR A 194 -26.82 28.63 -2.13
C TYR A 194 -25.86 28.16 -3.24
N ALA A 195 -25.87 26.88 -3.60
CA ALA A 195 -25.08 26.36 -4.71
C ALA A 195 -25.47 27.01 -6.06
N ALA A 196 -26.78 27.23 -6.29
CA ALA A 196 -27.27 27.92 -7.48
C ALA A 196 -26.82 29.40 -7.54
N THR A 197 -26.82 30.12 -6.41
CA THR A 197 -26.33 31.52 -6.39
C THR A 197 -24.84 31.65 -6.69
N VAL A 198 -24.04 30.61 -6.43
CA VAL A 198 -22.61 30.57 -6.80
C VAL A 198 -22.43 30.29 -8.29
N ALA A 199 -23.36 29.57 -8.91
CA ALA A 199 -23.37 29.27 -10.34
C ALA A 199 -23.88 30.43 -11.22
N ASP A 200 -24.83 31.24 -10.74
CA ASP A 200 -25.51 32.30 -11.51
C ASP A 200 -24.78 33.67 -11.57
N GLY A 201 -23.58 33.80 -10.99
CA GLY A 201 -22.82 35.05 -10.90
C GLY A 201 -22.27 35.65 -12.21
N GLU A 202 -22.75 35.23 -13.39
CA GLU A 202 -22.13 35.49 -14.72
C GLU A 202 -22.96 36.36 -15.69
N ILE A 203 -24.05 37.04 -15.28
CA ILE A 203 -24.94 37.78 -16.24
C ILE A 203 -24.78 39.31 -16.25
N ALA A 204 -23.91 39.91 -15.44
CA ALA A 204 -23.77 41.38 -15.43
C ALA A 204 -22.31 41.80 -15.63
N ASN A 205 -21.77 41.66 -16.85
CA ASN A 205 -20.65 42.47 -17.37
C ASN A 205 -20.41 42.19 -18.87
N ASP A 206 -21.47 42.16 -19.67
CA ASP A 206 -21.30 42.27 -21.12
C ASP A 206 -22.42 43.17 -21.64
N VAL A 207 -22.09 44.45 -21.85
CA VAL A 207 -22.64 45.41 -22.83
C VAL A 207 -22.12 46.83 -22.50
N ASP A 208 -21.61 47.48 -23.56
CA ASP A 208 -21.04 48.83 -23.69
C ASP A 208 -19.56 48.94 -23.22
N ASP A 209 -18.56 49.24 -24.07
CA ASP A 209 -18.59 50.28 -25.09
C ASP A 209 -17.54 50.07 -26.21
N VAL A 210 -17.89 50.62 -27.37
CA VAL A 210 -17.22 50.56 -28.67
C VAL A 210 -16.20 51.70 -28.84
N ASN A 211 -15.15 51.47 -29.65
CA ASN A 211 -14.27 52.46 -30.30
C ASN A 211 -13.35 53.35 -29.43
N VAL A 212 -12.05 53.04 -29.45
CA VAL A 212 -11.02 54.05 -29.77
C VAL A 212 -9.98 53.48 -30.73
N ILE A 213 -9.89 54.19 -31.85
CA ILE A 213 -9.01 54.04 -33.00
C ILE A 213 -7.55 54.35 -32.67
N ASP A 214 -6.64 53.63 -33.33
CA ASP A 214 -5.32 54.05 -33.84
C ASP A 214 -4.68 55.31 -33.23
N MET A 215 -3.61 55.13 -32.47
CA MET A 215 -2.38 55.93 -32.57
C MET A 215 -1.31 55.35 -31.65
N SER A 216 -0.34 54.60 -32.20
CA SER A 216 1.09 54.62 -31.80
C SER A 216 1.93 53.52 -32.50
N LYS A 217 1.84 53.43 -33.83
CA LYS A 217 3.05 53.16 -34.63
C LYS A 217 3.78 54.49 -34.79
N ARG A 218 4.78 54.77 -33.95
CA ARG A 218 5.94 55.64 -34.25
C ARG A 218 6.80 55.77 -32.99
N ALA A 219 7.86 54.96 -32.94
CA ALA A 219 9.20 55.31 -32.47
C ALA A 219 9.88 54.10 -31.81
N ARG A 220 10.59 53.30 -32.61
CA ARG A 220 11.99 52.89 -32.36
C ARG A 220 12.41 51.87 -33.41
N ASP A 221 12.81 52.40 -34.55
CA ASP A 221 13.84 51.82 -35.39
C ASP A 221 14.72 52.99 -35.86
N ARG A 222 15.92 53.12 -35.29
CA ARG A 222 17.11 53.75 -35.91
C ARG A 222 18.29 53.91 -34.94
N ARG A 223 19.19 52.92 -34.96
CA ARG A 223 20.67 53.01 -34.97
C ARG A 223 21.23 51.68 -34.44
N ASN A 224 22.17 50.99 -35.05
CA ASN A 224 22.83 51.02 -36.35
C ASN A 224 23.54 49.66 -36.46
N SER A 225 23.61 49.12 -37.67
CA SER A 225 24.36 47.92 -38.02
C SER A 225 25.82 48.25 -38.38
N GLU A 226 26.64 47.20 -38.37
CA GLU A 226 27.86 46.97 -39.17
C GLU A 226 29.19 47.59 -38.74
N THR A 227 30.21 46.75 -38.52
CA THR A 227 31.24 46.47 -39.56
C THR A 227 32.05 45.20 -39.23
N THR A 228 32.25 44.40 -40.26
CA THR A 228 32.91 43.10 -40.45
C THR A 228 34.45 43.19 -40.46
N LEU A 229 35.19 42.08 -40.21
CA LEU A 229 36.19 41.45 -41.12
C LEU A 229 37.24 40.53 -40.41
N ILE A 230 37.17 39.23 -40.75
CA ILE A 230 38.19 38.27 -41.27
C ILE A 230 39.56 38.07 -40.57
N VAL A 231 39.94 36.79 -40.35
CA VAL A 231 41.19 36.04 -40.74
C VAL A 231 41.31 34.78 -39.82
N GLN A 232 41.02 33.55 -40.27
CA GLN A 232 41.89 32.52 -40.91
C GLN A 232 43.12 31.98 -40.14
N SER A 233 42.95 30.76 -39.60
CA SER A 233 43.71 29.51 -39.93
C SER A 233 44.98 29.05 -39.17
N VAL A 234 45.06 27.71 -39.13
CA VAL A 234 46.23 26.78 -39.10
C VAL A 234 46.77 26.30 -37.73
N GLY A 235 46.61 24.99 -37.49
CA GLY A 235 47.77 24.10 -37.52
C GLY A 235 48.18 23.30 -36.28
N SER A 236 47.83 22.02 -36.30
CA SER A 236 48.75 20.87 -36.15
C SER A 236 49.21 20.40 -34.76
N ALA A 237 49.12 19.08 -34.62
CA ALA A 237 49.75 18.20 -33.64
C ALA A 237 51.29 18.31 -33.61
N PRO A 238 51.95 17.64 -32.65
CA PRO A 238 52.63 16.41 -33.06
C PRO A 238 52.55 15.26 -32.05
N SER A 239 52.75 14.07 -32.60
CA SER A 239 53.09 12.82 -31.95
C SER A 239 54.57 12.77 -31.53
N THR A 240 54.89 11.95 -30.53
CA THR A 240 55.63 10.65 -30.63
C THR A 240 56.64 10.44 -29.48
N GLN A 241 56.50 9.27 -28.82
CA GLN A 241 57.57 8.28 -28.52
C GLN A 241 58.43 8.33 -27.22
N THR A 242 58.40 7.16 -26.56
CA THR A 242 59.47 6.39 -25.85
C THR A 242 59.86 6.76 -24.40
N SER A 243 59.63 5.88 -23.41
CA SER A 243 60.41 4.65 -23.13
C SER A 243 60.40 4.23 -21.62
N LEU A 244 60.48 2.90 -21.42
CA LEU A 244 61.21 2.14 -20.38
C LEU A 244 60.64 1.85 -18.96
N GLY A 245 60.70 0.55 -18.63
CA GLY A 245 60.75 -0.07 -17.30
C GLY A 245 59.45 -0.82 -16.92
N GLY A 246 59.34 -2.15 -16.85
CA GLY A 246 60.30 -3.23 -16.63
C GLY A 246 59.92 -3.98 -15.33
N GLY A 247 59.56 -5.27 -15.40
CA GLY A 247 59.33 -6.08 -14.18
C GLY A 247 58.59 -7.40 -14.36
N TYR A 248 59.36 -8.49 -14.39
CA TYR A 248 59.03 -9.91 -14.55
C TYR A 248 58.17 -10.56 -13.45
N TYR A 249 57.40 -11.61 -13.80
CA TYR A 249 57.50 -13.05 -13.46
C TYR A 249 56.19 -13.70 -13.97
N GLY A 250 56.07 -14.91 -14.52
CA GLY A 250 56.94 -16.06 -14.74
C GLY A 250 56.03 -17.14 -15.34
N ARG A 251 56.53 -17.87 -16.35
CA ARG A 251 55.81 -18.85 -17.17
C ARG A 251 56.19 -20.26 -16.72
N TYR A 252 55.26 -21.21 -16.69
CA TYR A 252 55.51 -22.60 -17.12
C TYR A 252 54.26 -23.20 -17.80
N PRO A 253 54.43 -24.13 -18.75
CA PRO A 253 53.43 -24.50 -19.75
C PRO A 253 52.71 -25.82 -19.42
N THR A 254 51.58 -26.08 -20.07
CA THR A 254 51.07 -27.46 -20.24
C THR A 254 50.40 -27.59 -21.61
N GLU A 255 50.66 -28.74 -22.23
CA GLU A 255 50.42 -29.15 -23.62
C GLU A 255 48.93 -29.21 -24.03
N PRO A 256 48.64 -29.22 -25.34
CA PRO A 256 47.28 -29.36 -25.86
C PRO A 256 46.86 -30.84 -25.98
N GLY A 257 45.81 -31.21 -25.26
CA GLY A 257 45.09 -32.47 -25.41
C GLY A 257 44.03 -32.39 -26.51
N VAL A 258 44.18 -33.26 -27.51
CA VAL A 258 43.23 -33.57 -28.57
C VAL A 258 41.99 -34.26 -28.00
N VAL A 259 40.78 -33.74 -28.26
CA VAL A 259 39.54 -34.54 -28.19
C VAL A 259 38.58 -34.13 -29.31
N ASN A 260 38.25 -35.13 -30.13
CA ASN A 260 37.21 -35.14 -31.16
C ASN A 260 35.81 -34.84 -30.58
N SER A 261 35.06 -33.98 -31.24
CA SER A 261 33.59 -33.94 -31.13
C SER A 261 32.97 -34.19 -32.49
N LYS A 262 32.31 -35.35 -32.62
CA LYS A 262 31.43 -35.69 -33.74
C LYS A 262 30.19 -34.78 -33.71
N GLU A 263 29.89 -34.17 -34.84
CA GLU A 263 28.59 -33.58 -35.15
C GLU A 263 27.61 -34.71 -35.50
N GLU A 264 26.54 -34.86 -34.72
CA GLU A 264 25.33 -35.55 -35.15
C GLU A 264 24.19 -34.53 -35.23
N SER A 265 23.88 -34.14 -36.47
CA SER A 265 22.67 -33.42 -36.84
C SER A 265 21.47 -34.36 -36.73
N SER A 266 20.51 -34.02 -35.87
CA SER A 266 19.18 -34.65 -35.89
C SER A 266 18.11 -33.59 -36.18
N THR A 267 17.67 -33.59 -37.43
CA THR A 267 16.51 -32.89 -37.94
C THR A 267 15.26 -33.62 -37.46
N ILE A 268 14.48 -33.03 -36.55
CA ILE A 268 13.16 -33.54 -36.16
C ILE A 268 12.11 -32.84 -37.02
N SER A 269 11.56 -33.60 -37.96
CA SER A 269 10.39 -33.26 -38.79
C SER A 269 9.09 -33.46 -38.00
N TYR A 270 8.23 -32.44 -37.99
CA TYR A 270 6.87 -32.54 -37.44
C TYR A 270 5.96 -33.22 -38.47
N SER A 271 5.45 -34.40 -38.10
CA SER A 271 4.41 -35.11 -38.83
C SER A 271 3.03 -34.62 -38.39
N THR A 272 2.22 -34.24 -39.38
CA THR A 272 0.80 -33.89 -39.28
C THR A 272 -0.04 -35.11 -38.89
N ALA A 273 -0.74 -35.05 -37.76
CA ALA A 273 -1.79 -36.01 -37.40
C ALA A 273 -3.13 -35.28 -37.15
N SER A 274 -4.16 -35.72 -37.88
CA SER A 274 -5.56 -35.32 -37.79
C SER A 274 -6.22 -35.72 -36.45
N PRO A 275 -7.35 -35.09 -36.08
CA PRO A 275 -7.84 -35.08 -34.70
C PRO A 275 -8.69 -36.31 -34.37
N VAL A 276 -8.38 -36.93 -33.22
CA VAL A 276 -9.24 -37.91 -32.54
C VAL A 276 -10.27 -37.16 -31.72
N LYS A 277 -11.55 -37.39 -32.02
CA LYS A 277 -12.70 -36.91 -31.24
C LYS A 277 -12.66 -37.51 -29.83
N THR A 278 -12.46 -36.66 -28.82
CA THR A 278 -12.75 -37.00 -27.42
C THR A 278 -13.82 -36.04 -26.88
N GLY A 279 -14.72 -36.61 -26.08
CA GLY A 279 -16.04 -36.08 -25.76
C GLY A 279 -16.06 -34.78 -24.96
N ALA A 280 -17.24 -34.16 -25.01
CA ALA A 280 -17.62 -32.93 -24.34
C ALA A 280 -17.25 -32.92 -22.85
N LYS A 281 -16.11 -32.32 -22.51
CA LYS A 281 -15.94 -31.63 -21.24
C LYS A 281 -16.50 -30.23 -21.42
N HIS A 282 -17.37 -29.81 -20.51
CA HIS A 282 -17.94 -28.46 -20.45
C HIS A 282 -16.88 -27.42 -20.84
N ALA A 283 -17.12 -26.70 -21.94
CA ALA A 283 -16.33 -25.55 -22.30
C ALA A 283 -16.49 -24.52 -21.19
N ARG A 284 -15.53 -24.50 -20.25
CA ARG A 284 -15.43 -23.48 -19.21
C ARG A 284 -15.22 -22.15 -19.93
N GLU A 285 -16.19 -21.25 -19.84
CA GLU A 285 -16.05 -19.85 -20.25
C GLU A 285 -14.93 -19.21 -19.44
N THR A 286 -13.71 -19.26 -19.95
CA THR A 286 -12.59 -18.50 -19.40
C THR A 286 -12.69 -17.09 -19.97
N CYS A 287 -12.83 -16.09 -19.10
CA CYS A 287 -12.78 -14.70 -19.54
C CYS A 287 -11.36 -14.44 -20.11
N PRO A 288 -11.21 -14.11 -21.40
CA PRO A 288 -9.90 -14.01 -22.01
C PRO A 288 -9.15 -12.82 -21.40
N SER A 289 -7.91 -13.06 -20.96
CA SER A 289 -7.01 -12.00 -20.51
C SER A 289 -6.78 -10.99 -21.63
N GLN A 290 -6.91 -9.69 -21.34
CA GLN A 290 -6.77 -8.62 -22.34
C GLN A 290 -5.34 -8.09 -22.35
N LEU A 291 -4.67 -8.11 -23.51
CA LEU A 291 -3.35 -7.49 -23.66
C LEU A 291 -3.48 -5.96 -23.50
N ILE A 292 -2.83 -5.40 -22.47
CA ILE A 292 -2.78 -3.97 -22.15
C ILE A 292 -1.66 -3.30 -22.95
N ALA A 293 -0.45 -3.87 -22.89
CA ALA A 293 0.76 -3.26 -23.45
C ALA A 293 1.73 -4.33 -23.93
N SER A 294 2.61 -3.97 -24.88
CA SER A 294 3.72 -4.81 -25.33
C SER A 294 4.97 -3.96 -25.49
N LEU A 295 5.98 -4.21 -24.65
CA LEU A 295 7.20 -3.41 -24.59
C LEU A 295 8.34 -4.14 -25.30
N PRO A 296 9.11 -3.46 -26.17
CA PRO A 296 10.26 -4.07 -26.84
C PRO A 296 11.35 -4.45 -25.82
N CYS A 297 12.02 -5.57 -26.06
CA CYS A 297 12.96 -6.16 -25.12
C CYS A 297 14.12 -6.77 -25.92
N ALA A 298 15.24 -6.03 -26.00
CA ALA A 298 16.42 -6.44 -26.76
C ALA A 298 17.23 -7.56 -26.08
N SER A 299 17.21 -7.58 -24.74
CA SER A 299 17.94 -8.54 -23.91
C SER A 299 16.98 -9.34 -23.02
N ARG A 300 17.37 -10.55 -22.61
CA ARG A 300 16.51 -11.43 -21.80
C ARG A 300 16.18 -10.80 -20.45
N LEU A 301 14.89 -10.74 -20.15
CA LEU A 301 14.36 -10.31 -18.86
C LEU A 301 14.82 -11.25 -17.74
N ILE A 302 15.33 -10.67 -16.65
CA ILE A 302 15.75 -11.39 -15.44
C ILE A 302 14.76 -11.16 -14.30
N GLY A 303 14.40 -9.90 -14.08
CA GLY A 303 13.50 -9.50 -13.01
C GLY A 303 12.67 -8.31 -13.46
N ILE A 304 11.51 -8.14 -12.84
CA ILE A 304 10.63 -7.00 -13.07
C ILE A 304 9.83 -6.77 -11.80
N ASP A 305 9.54 -5.51 -11.53
CA ASP A 305 8.65 -5.09 -10.46
C ASP A 305 7.76 -3.94 -10.95
N GLY A 306 6.61 -3.74 -10.33
CA GLY A 306 5.61 -2.78 -10.78
C GLY A 306 5.00 -2.00 -9.63
N ASN A 307 4.72 -0.72 -9.87
CA ASN A 307 3.91 0.10 -8.99
C ASN A 307 2.66 0.55 -9.73
N ALA A 308 1.54 0.00 -9.30
CA ALA A 308 0.21 0.27 -9.82
C ALA A 308 -0.22 1.73 -9.73
N GLU A 309 0.00 2.33 -8.56
CA GLU A 309 -0.53 3.64 -8.21
C GLU A 309 0.08 4.72 -9.11
N ARG A 310 1.37 4.59 -9.40
CA ARG A 310 2.08 5.46 -10.33
C ARG A 310 2.06 4.98 -11.78
N GLN A 311 1.42 3.84 -12.07
CA GLN A 311 1.45 3.23 -13.40
C GLN A 311 2.88 3.11 -13.94
N ILE A 312 3.82 2.62 -13.12
CA ILE A 312 5.21 2.41 -13.52
C ILE A 312 5.62 0.94 -13.37
N CYS A 313 6.59 0.54 -14.17
CA CYS A 313 7.15 -0.80 -14.15
C CYS A 313 8.67 -0.72 -14.39
N ALA A 314 9.46 -1.46 -13.62
CA ALA A 314 10.90 -1.49 -13.74
C ALA A 314 11.36 -2.91 -14.07
N SER A 315 12.14 -3.09 -15.12
CA SER A 315 12.68 -4.38 -15.56
C SER A 315 14.21 -4.39 -15.56
N ILE A 316 14.81 -5.51 -15.19
CA ILE A 316 16.25 -5.74 -15.32
C ILE A 316 16.52 -6.90 -16.29
N HIS A 317 17.53 -6.74 -17.13
CA HIS A 317 17.81 -7.65 -18.24
C HIS A 317 19.25 -8.23 -18.16
N GLU A 318 19.54 -9.24 -18.97
CA GLU A 318 20.86 -9.89 -19.10
C GLU A 318 21.98 -8.95 -19.61
N ASP A 319 21.65 -7.76 -20.10
CA ASP A 319 22.61 -6.71 -20.45
C ASP A 319 22.95 -5.77 -19.26
N GLY A 320 22.25 -5.91 -18.14
CA GLY A 320 22.48 -5.14 -16.90
C GLY A 320 21.82 -3.79 -16.91
N VAL A 321 21.04 -3.51 -17.95
CA VAL A 321 20.26 -2.30 -18.06
C VAL A 321 18.96 -2.51 -17.31
N VAL A 322 18.73 -1.61 -16.34
CA VAL A 322 17.43 -1.43 -15.71
C VAL A 322 16.63 -0.48 -16.57
N ARG A 323 15.42 -0.88 -16.95
CA ARG A 323 14.52 -0.08 -17.78
C ARG A 323 13.28 0.24 -16.98
N VAL A 324 12.98 1.52 -16.84
CA VAL A 324 11.76 2.01 -16.20
C VAL A 324 10.79 2.43 -17.28
N TRP A 325 9.56 1.92 -17.20
CA TRP A 325 8.50 2.07 -18.18
C TRP A 325 7.30 2.73 -17.54
N SER A 326 6.67 3.65 -18.27
CA SER A 326 5.33 4.14 -17.93
C SER A 326 4.31 3.19 -18.54
N MET A 327 3.48 2.61 -17.68
CA MET A 327 2.38 1.71 -18.07
C MET A 327 1.24 2.47 -18.74
N GLU A 328 1.03 3.72 -18.36
CA GLU A 328 0.04 4.63 -18.96
C GLU A 328 0.40 4.96 -20.42
N THR A 329 1.60 5.51 -20.63
CA THR A 329 2.06 5.93 -21.96
C THR A 329 2.58 4.75 -22.80
N LYS A 330 2.89 3.61 -22.16
CA LYS A 330 3.52 2.43 -22.77
C LYS A 330 4.89 2.73 -23.38
N GLN A 331 5.59 3.74 -22.85
CA GLN A 331 6.89 4.17 -23.32
C GLN A 331 7.98 3.92 -22.28
N LEU A 332 9.21 3.80 -22.76
CA LEU A 332 10.41 3.75 -21.94
C LEU A 332 10.66 5.13 -21.33
N SER A 333 10.60 5.22 -20.01
CA SER A 333 10.84 6.46 -19.28
C SER A 333 12.33 6.66 -19.01
N ARG A 334 13.06 5.59 -18.68
CA ARG A 334 14.50 5.66 -18.41
C ARG A 334 15.25 4.35 -18.56
N GLU A 335 16.53 4.44 -18.89
CA GLU A 335 17.51 3.35 -18.77
C GLU A 335 18.57 3.70 -17.71
N LEU A 336 18.91 2.74 -16.86
CA LEU A 336 19.96 2.86 -15.85
C LEU A 336 20.93 1.68 -16.01
N GLN A 337 22.23 1.95 -16.01
CA GLN A 337 23.23 0.89 -16.10
C GLN A 337 23.57 0.36 -14.71
N SER A 338 23.18 -0.89 -14.41
CA SER A 338 23.60 -1.54 -13.18
C SER A 338 25.05 -2.00 -13.27
N GLY A 339 25.82 -1.74 -12.21
CA GLY A 339 27.20 -2.23 -12.06
C GLY A 339 27.27 -3.65 -11.50
N LEU A 340 26.12 -4.24 -11.15
CA LEU A 340 26.07 -5.60 -10.61
C LEU A 340 26.33 -6.61 -11.72
N LEU A 341 27.22 -7.57 -11.44
CA LEU A 341 27.40 -8.73 -12.31
C LEU A 341 26.08 -9.49 -12.37
N ILE A 342 25.49 -9.51 -13.55
CA ILE A 342 24.17 -10.04 -13.75
C ILE A 342 24.19 -11.55 -13.61
N SER A 343 23.24 -12.06 -12.86
CA SER A 343 23.04 -13.48 -12.60
C SER A 343 21.53 -13.75 -12.62
N SER A 344 21.13 -15.02 -12.67
CA SER A 344 19.73 -15.41 -12.52
C SER A 344 19.16 -15.14 -11.12
N THR A 345 19.93 -14.47 -10.26
CA THR A 345 19.61 -14.21 -8.85
C THR A 345 19.55 -12.73 -8.54
N VAL A 346 19.57 -11.89 -9.58
CA VAL A 346 19.32 -10.46 -9.45
C VAL A 346 17.82 -10.23 -9.37
N TRP A 347 17.42 -9.37 -8.43
CA TRP A 347 16.06 -8.90 -8.22
C TRP A 347 16.02 -7.39 -8.35
N ILE A 348 14.84 -6.89 -8.70
CA ILE A 348 14.52 -5.47 -8.71
C ILE A 348 13.30 -5.27 -7.81
N ALA A 349 13.26 -4.16 -7.08
CA ALA A 349 12.10 -3.76 -6.30
C ALA A 349 11.92 -2.24 -6.36
N ILE A 350 10.70 -1.77 -6.55
CA ILE A 350 10.30 -0.36 -6.51
C ILE A 350 9.91 -0.02 -5.08
N CYS A 351 10.35 1.14 -4.58
CA CYS A 351 10.00 1.58 -3.24
C CYS A 351 8.48 1.88 -3.18
N PRO A 352 7.75 1.30 -2.23
CA PRO A 352 6.31 1.53 -2.13
C PRO A 352 5.96 2.94 -1.65
N ALA A 353 6.83 3.61 -0.89
CA ALA A 353 6.59 4.96 -0.38
C ALA A 353 6.96 6.07 -1.38
N ASN A 354 8.02 5.86 -2.15
CA ASN A 354 8.43 6.76 -3.23
C ASN A 354 8.79 5.93 -4.46
N PRO A 355 7.86 5.77 -5.40
CA PRO A 355 8.08 4.94 -6.58
C PRO A 355 9.16 5.45 -7.52
N ASP A 356 9.70 6.66 -7.31
CA ASP A 356 10.87 7.18 -8.00
C ASP A 356 12.18 6.53 -7.52
N VAL A 357 12.14 5.82 -6.38
CA VAL A 357 13.25 5.05 -5.85
C VAL A 357 13.07 3.57 -6.17
N LEU A 358 14.12 2.94 -6.68
CA LEU A 358 14.18 1.49 -6.87
C LEU A 358 15.50 0.91 -6.37
N ILE A 359 15.49 -0.39 -6.08
CA ILE A 359 16.69 -1.15 -5.75
C ILE A 359 16.88 -2.31 -6.71
N VAL A 360 18.14 -2.62 -6.98
CA VAL A 360 18.57 -3.82 -7.68
C VAL A 360 19.54 -4.56 -6.79
N TYR A 361 19.35 -5.86 -6.58
CA TYR A 361 20.22 -6.63 -5.69
C TYR A 361 20.41 -8.08 -6.12
N ASP A 362 21.56 -8.68 -5.78
CA ASP A 362 21.85 -10.11 -5.99
C ASP A 362 21.87 -10.84 -4.64
N TYR A 363 20.86 -11.68 -4.38
CA TYR A 363 20.71 -12.35 -3.08
C TYR A 363 21.63 -13.56 -2.87
N LYS A 364 22.28 -14.09 -3.92
CA LYS A 364 23.21 -15.23 -3.77
C LYS A 364 24.64 -14.82 -3.53
N LYS A 365 25.02 -13.59 -3.88
CA LYS A 365 26.37 -13.10 -3.61
C LYS A 365 26.49 -12.69 -2.15
N ALA A 366 27.55 -13.15 -1.49
CA ALA A 366 27.96 -12.61 -0.21
C ALA A 366 28.47 -11.18 -0.41
N SER A 367 28.01 -10.24 0.41
CA SER A 367 28.58 -8.89 0.41
C SER A 367 30.01 -8.96 0.95
N LYS A 368 30.95 -8.39 0.20
CA LYS A 368 32.27 -8.12 0.74
C LYS A 368 32.18 -6.83 1.58
N PRO A 369 33.09 -6.63 2.53
CA PRO A 369 33.17 -5.37 3.27
C PRO A 369 33.37 -4.23 2.26
N GLY A 370 32.53 -3.20 2.31
CA GLY A 370 32.58 -2.09 1.34
C GLY A 370 32.10 -2.42 -0.07
N LYS A 371 31.59 -3.65 -0.35
CA LYS A 371 30.96 -3.98 -1.62
C LYS A 371 29.62 -4.67 -1.39
N LEU A 372 28.57 -3.88 -1.53
CA LEU A 372 27.20 -4.34 -1.43
C LEU A 372 26.77 -5.03 -2.71
N ASN A 373 25.92 -6.04 -2.56
CA ASN A 373 25.20 -6.65 -3.68
C ASN A 373 23.83 -6.00 -3.82
N ILE A 374 23.74 -4.70 -3.57
CA ILE A 374 22.57 -3.85 -3.77
C ILE A 374 23.02 -2.53 -4.38
N GLU A 375 22.26 -2.04 -5.35
CA GLU A 375 22.32 -0.69 -5.88
C GLU A 375 20.95 -0.05 -5.69
N ALA A 376 20.90 1.18 -5.23
CA ALA A 376 19.69 1.97 -5.13
C ALA A 376 19.78 3.16 -6.11
N TRP A 377 18.64 3.53 -6.68
CA TRP A 377 18.54 4.57 -7.67
C TRP A 377 17.30 5.41 -7.41
N ASP A 378 17.48 6.73 -7.42
CA ASP A 378 16.41 7.67 -7.72
C ASP A 378 16.35 7.77 -9.24
N TRP A 379 15.46 6.99 -9.84
CA TRP A 379 15.42 6.87 -11.29
C TRP A 379 14.84 8.14 -11.92
N ALA A 380 13.92 8.86 -11.25
CA ALA A 380 13.37 10.11 -11.79
C ALA A 380 14.48 11.17 -11.96
N GLN A 381 15.39 11.26 -10.99
CA GLN A 381 16.55 12.15 -11.05
C GLN A 381 17.73 11.54 -11.82
N GLY A 382 17.77 10.22 -12.00
CA GLY A 382 18.87 9.52 -12.66
C GLY A 382 20.10 9.45 -11.76
N ARG A 383 19.86 9.57 -10.46
CA ARG A 383 20.88 9.61 -9.42
C ARG A 383 21.01 8.22 -8.82
N LYS A 384 22.25 7.73 -8.73
CA LYS A 384 22.56 6.55 -7.93
C LYS A 384 22.64 6.97 -6.46
N ILE A 385 21.97 6.24 -5.59
CA ILE A 385 22.04 6.47 -4.14
C ILE A 385 23.21 5.66 -3.61
N ASP A 386 24.23 6.34 -3.11
CA ASP A 386 25.40 5.68 -2.51
C ASP A 386 25.01 5.08 -1.16
N ILE A 387 25.31 3.79 -0.98
CA ILE A 387 25.02 3.06 0.27
C ILE A 387 26.33 2.60 0.89
N ALA A 388 26.59 3.01 2.13
CA ALA A 388 27.70 2.56 2.96
C ALA A 388 27.19 1.62 4.06
N ILE A 389 27.84 0.46 4.21
CA ILE A 389 27.56 -0.46 5.33
C ILE A 389 28.86 -0.79 6.04
N ASN A 390 28.95 -0.39 7.30
CA ASN A 390 30.17 -0.49 8.10
C ASN A 390 30.45 -1.92 8.59
N THR A 391 29.50 -2.83 8.44
CA THR A 391 29.60 -4.22 8.93
C THR A 391 29.69 -5.21 7.79
N LYS A 392 30.62 -6.17 7.87
CA LYS A 392 30.66 -7.33 6.98
C LYS A 392 29.44 -8.22 7.28
N PHE A 393 28.63 -8.52 6.27
CA PHE A 393 27.58 -9.52 6.40
C PHE A 393 27.36 -10.25 5.09
N THR A 394 26.68 -11.38 5.14
CA THR A 394 26.16 -12.08 3.97
C THR A 394 24.64 -12.05 4.10
N PRO A 395 23.92 -11.35 3.20
CA PRO A 395 22.46 -11.34 3.27
C PRO A 395 21.97 -12.78 3.22
N ARG A 396 21.27 -13.21 4.27
CA ARG A 396 20.64 -14.54 4.32
C ARG A 396 19.28 -14.56 3.64
N THR A 397 18.80 -13.39 3.25
CA THR A 397 17.51 -13.14 2.62
C THR A 397 17.70 -12.07 1.55
N GLY A 398 16.70 -11.84 0.69
CA GLY A 398 16.69 -10.67 -0.17
C GLY A 398 16.70 -9.36 0.62
N TYR A 399 16.68 -8.26 -0.12
CA TYR A 399 16.40 -6.93 0.40
C TYR A 399 14.92 -6.64 0.17
N PHE A 400 14.26 -6.09 1.19
CA PHE A 400 12.83 -5.83 1.16
C PHE A 400 12.56 -4.41 1.65
N PHE A 401 11.57 -3.74 1.06
CA PHE A 401 11.12 -2.47 1.61
C PHE A 401 10.28 -2.69 2.87
N VAL A 402 10.45 -1.81 3.85
CA VAL A 402 9.48 -1.63 4.92
C VAL A 402 8.22 -1.00 4.30
N PRO A 403 7.02 -1.56 4.51
CA PRO A 403 5.81 -1.00 3.92
C PRO A 403 5.62 0.47 4.29
N SER A 404 5.22 1.28 3.31
CA SER A 404 4.99 2.72 3.47
C SER A 404 6.22 3.51 3.94
N SER A 405 7.44 3.00 3.71
CA SER A 405 8.69 3.67 4.07
C SER A 405 9.76 3.57 2.98
N HIS A 406 10.72 4.51 2.96
CA HIS A 406 11.91 4.51 2.08
C HIS A 406 12.99 3.51 2.52
N VAL A 407 12.69 2.73 3.55
CA VAL A 407 13.66 1.90 4.23
C VAL A 407 13.71 0.52 3.62
N VAL A 408 14.91 0.09 3.31
CA VAL A 408 15.20 -1.25 2.88
C VAL A 408 15.78 -2.03 4.05
N TYR A 409 15.31 -3.24 4.27
CA TYR A 409 15.87 -4.14 5.26
C TYR A 409 16.36 -5.45 4.66
N THR A 410 17.39 -6.03 5.28
CA THR A 410 17.86 -7.39 4.99
C THR A 410 18.33 -8.09 6.26
N ARG A 411 18.30 -9.42 6.27
CA ARG A 411 18.79 -10.21 7.41
C ARG A 411 20.29 -10.47 7.28
N ALA A 412 21.07 -9.92 8.20
CA ALA A 412 22.52 -10.07 8.23
C ALA A 412 22.99 -11.35 8.93
N THR A 413 22.47 -11.61 10.13
CA THR A 413 22.86 -12.78 10.94
C THR A 413 21.63 -13.46 11.55
N THR A 414 21.85 -14.41 12.46
CA THR A 414 20.74 -15.12 13.12
C THR A 414 19.86 -14.21 13.95
N ASN A 415 20.28 -13.01 14.35
CA ASN A 415 19.45 -12.10 15.17
C ASN A 415 19.59 -10.62 14.76
N HIS A 416 20.26 -10.30 13.64
CA HIS A 416 20.47 -8.91 13.23
C HIS A 416 19.79 -8.63 11.88
N LEU A 417 19.13 -7.48 11.81
CA LEU A 417 18.70 -6.84 10.57
C LEU A 417 19.69 -5.74 10.21
N ILE A 418 19.79 -5.44 8.93
CA ILE A 418 20.40 -4.21 8.43
C ILE A 418 19.29 -3.41 7.80
N LEU A 419 19.17 -2.15 8.22
CA LEU A 419 18.19 -1.17 7.76
C LEU A 419 18.93 -0.06 7.01
N ILE A 420 18.46 0.27 5.82
CA ILE A 420 19.09 1.24 4.91
C ILE A 420 18.01 2.25 4.55
N ASP A 421 18.20 3.51 4.92
CA ASP A 421 17.29 4.58 4.55
C ASP A 421 17.67 5.15 3.19
N LEU A 422 16.76 5.12 2.22
CA LEU A 422 17.00 5.64 0.89
C LEU A 422 16.50 7.07 0.69
N ASP A 423 15.87 7.67 1.71
CA ASP A 423 15.43 9.07 1.69
C ASP A 423 16.56 10.02 2.08
N VAL A 424 17.63 10.00 1.28
CA VAL A 424 18.84 10.80 1.54
C VAL A 424 19.02 11.88 0.49
N SER A 425 19.49 13.04 0.96
CA SER A 425 19.87 14.17 0.13
C SER A 425 20.88 13.74 -0.96
N PRO A 426 20.92 14.38 -2.15
CA PRO A 426 21.90 14.14 -3.20
C PRO A 426 23.36 14.05 -2.75
N GLU A 427 23.73 14.78 -1.71
CA GLU A 427 25.11 14.88 -1.20
C GLU A 427 25.42 13.85 -0.10
N GLU A 428 24.40 13.17 0.42
CA GLU A 428 24.53 12.27 1.56
C GLU A 428 24.63 10.80 1.13
N THR A 429 25.48 10.06 1.83
CA THR A 429 25.57 8.61 1.69
C THR A 429 24.57 7.94 2.62
N SER A 430 23.73 7.06 2.09
CA SER A 430 22.85 6.21 2.89
C SER A 430 23.66 5.24 3.74
N ILE A 431 23.41 5.22 5.06
CA ILE A 431 24.15 4.36 5.99
C ILE A 431 23.28 3.18 6.41
N GLY A 432 23.76 1.96 6.16
CA GLY A 432 23.13 0.74 6.65
C GLY A 432 23.37 0.54 8.15
N GLN A 433 22.31 0.64 8.95
CA GLN A 433 22.32 0.44 10.38
C GLN A 433 22.03 -1.02 10.74
N SER A 434 22.94 -1.65 11.48
CA SER A 434 22.71 -3.00 12.03
C SER A 434 21.91 -2.92 13.32
N VAL A 435 20.78 -3.62 13.38
CA VAL A 435 19.94 -3.67 14.58
C VAL A 435 19.71 -5.10 15.05
N SER A 436 19.93 -5.33 16.35
CA SER A 436 19.68 -6.61 17.02
C SER A 436 18.19 -6.76 17.33
N LEU A 437 17.56 -7.79 16.79
CA LEU A 437 16.21 -8.19 17.21
C LEU A 437 16.21 -8.96 18.52
N SER A 438 17.38 -9.28 19.08
CA SER A 438 17.45 -9.88 20.42
C SER A 438 16.95 -8.89 21.48
N ASP A 439 17.00 -7.59 21.17
CA ASP A 439 16.70 -6.50 22.09
C ASP A 439 15.19 -6.23 22.15
N LEU A 440 14.40 -6.69 21.15
CA LEU A 440 12.94 -6.57 21.13
C LEU A 440 12.36 -6.90 22.49
N ALA A 441 11.67 -5.93 23.10
CA ALA A 441 11.50 -5.84 24.55
C ALA A 441 11.29 -7.19 25.25
N VAL A 442 12.04 -7.34 26.33
CA VAL A 442 11.73 -8.22 27.47
C VAL A 442 10.23 -8.13 27.72
N SER A 443 9.52 -9.25 27.67
CA SER A 443 8.11 -9.27 28.08
C SER A 443 8.02 -8.53 29.43
N VAL A 444 7.00 -7.71 29.63
CA VAL A 444 6.79 -6.92 30.87
C VAL A 444 6.89 -7.79 32.14
N ARG A 445 6.74 -9.11 32.00
CA ARG A 445 7.21 -10.08 32.99
C ARG A 445 8.69 -10.41 32.74
N ARG A 446 9.58 -9.90 33.60
CA ARG A 446 11.06 -10.03 33.61
C ARG A 446 11.61 -11.48 33.61
N ASP A 447 10.81 -12.48 33.29
CA ASP A 447 11.23 -13.88 33.23
C ASP A 447 11.81 -14.22 31.85
N VAL A 448 13.15 -14.28 31.82
CA VAL A 448 13.99 -15.10 30.93
C VAL A 448 13.91 -14.80 29.42
N ILE A 449 14.71 -13.82 28.99
CA ILE A 449 15.02 -13.48 27.59
C ILE A 449 15.75 -14.63 26.85
N SER A 450 16.40 -15.54 27.58
CA SER A 450 17.34 -16.53 27.02
C SER A 450 16.71 -17.64 26.18
N ASN A 451 15.38 -17.70 26.01
CA ASN A 451 14.72 -18.82 25.35
C ASN A 451 13.99 -18.48 24.04
N ARG A 452 14.21 -17.28 23.45
CA ARG A 452 13.57 -16.97 22.15
C ARG A 452 14.11 -17.79 20.99
N GLY A 453 15.34 -18.31 21.05
CA GLY A 453 15.96 -19.08 19.98
C GLY A 453 16.61 -18.20 18.92
N SER A 454 16.79 -18.71 17.70
CA SER A 454 17.37 -17.98 16.57
C SER A 454 16.29 -17.39 15.67
N LEU A 455 16.46 -16.18 15.14
CA LEU A 455 15.56 -15.64 14.10
C LEU A 455 15.50 -16.59 12.90
N TYR A 456 14.30 -17.06 12.60
CA TYR A 456 14.03 -17.87 11.43
C TYR A 456 13.58 -17.02 10.25
N TRP A 457 12.69 -16.07 10.50
CA TRP A 457 12.13 -15.17 9.50
C TRP A 457 11.73 -13.83 10.14
N CYS A 458 11.75 -12.76 9.36
CA CYS A 458 11.29 -11.43 9.77
C CYS A 458 10.66 -10.73 8.56
N SER A 459 9.49 -10.12 8.74
CA SER A 459 8.90 -9.25 7.73
C SER A 459 8.16 -8.10 8.38
N PHE A 460 8.37 -6.89 7.87
CA PHE A 460 7.63 -5.72 8.31
C PHE A 460 6.20 -5.77 7.80
N ILE A 461 5.27 -5.46 8.70
CA ILE A 461 3.85 -5.31 8.42
C ILE A 461 3.56 -3.86 8.06
N SER A 462 4.14 -2.94 8.80
CA SER A 462 4.10 -1.51 8.57
C SER A 462 5.44 -0.92 8.98
N ASP A 463 5.58 0.40 8.89
CA ASP A 463 6.68 1.13 9.49
C ASP A 463 6.74 1.00 11.03
N LYS A 464 5.66 0.54 11.67
CA LYS A 464 5.54 0.42 13.13
C LYS A 464 5.38 -1.01 13.62
N GLU A 465 5.24 -1.99 12.73
CA GLU A 465 4.92 -3.36 13.13
C GLU A 465 5.74 -4.37 12.35
N VAL A 466 6.22 -5.40 13.06
CA VAL A 466 7.08 -6.44 12.51
C VAL A 466 6.60 -7.82 12.94
N ALA A 467 6.46 -8.72 11.98
CA ALA A 467 6.18 -10.13 12.20
C ALA A 467 7.50 -10.92 12.20
N ILE A 468 7.70 -11.74 13.21
CA ILE A 468 8.95 -12.42 13.51
C ILE A 468 8.68 -13.89 13.77
N ILE A 469 9.34 -14.79 13.03
CA ILE A 469 9.34 -16.22 13.33
C ILE A 469 10.65 -16.56 14.02
N TRP A 470 10.55 -17.03 15.26
CA TRP A 470 11.65 -17.57 16.03
C TRP A 470 11.76 -19.09 15.88
N ARG A 471 12.97 -19.62 15.79
CA ARG A 471 13.26 -21.06 15.83
C ARG A 471 13.93 -21.42 17.15
N ARG A 472 13.25 -22.21 17.97
CA ARG A 472 13.70 -22.66 19.30
C ARG A 472 14.12 -24.12 19.25
N ALA A 473 15.26 -24.44 19.84
CA ALA A 473 15.62 -25.84 20.07
C ALA A 473 14.68 -26.42 21.13
N ARG A 474 14.06 -27.57 20.86
CA ARG A 474 13.28 -28.27 21.90
C ARG A 474 14.20 -28.62 23.07
N ARG A 475 13.79 -28.30 24.29
CA ARG A 475 14.41 -28.91 25.48
C ARG A 475 14.24 -30.42 25.35
N ARG A 476 15.34 -31.18 25.38
CA ARG A 476 15.28 -32.64 25.42
C ARG A 476 14.53 -33.04 26.68
N GLY A 477 13.25 -33.36 26.55
CA GLY A 477 12.59 -34.21 27.54
C GLY A 477 13.26 -35.59 27.55
N LEU A 478 13.05 -36.36 28.62
CA LEU A 478 13.63 -37.70 28.82
C LEU A 478 13.34 -38.71 27.69
N LEU A 479 12.42 -38.40 26.77
CA LEU A 479 12.06 -39.26 25.64
C LEU A 479 13.04 -39.06 24.48
N ARG A 480 13.64 -40.17 24.01
CA ARG A 480 14.60 -40.27 22.88
C ARG A 480 13.97 -39.90 21.51
N GLY A 481 13.57 -38.64 21.34
CA GLY A 481 13.19 -38.08 20.05
C GLY A 481 14.35 -37.37 19.35
N SER A 482 14.36 -37.37 18.01
CA SER A 482 15.28 -36.55 17.21
C SER A 482 15.19 -35.06 17.63
N PRO A 483 16.30 -34.30 17.57
CA PRO A 483 16.29 -32.87 17.91
C PRO A 483 15.27 -32.13 17.04
N GLY A 484 14.14 -31.78 17.65
CA GLY A 484 13.09 -30.98 17.03
C GLY A 484 13.32 -29.49 17.27
N PHE A 485 12.81 -28.68 16.36
CA PHE A 485 12.70 -27.24 16.56
C PHE A 485 11.24 -26.87 16.66
N ASP A 486 10.95 -25.92 17.55
CA ASP A 486 9.67 -25.26 17.65
C ASP A 486 9.76 -23.89 16.98
N HIS A 487 8.68 -23.49 16.31
CA HIS A 487 8.61 -22.20 15.65
C HIS A 487 7.56 -21.34 16.33
N VAL A 488 7.92 -20.10 16.65
CA VAL A 488 7.02 -19.15 17.33
C VAL A 488 6.93 -17.91 16.48
N LEU A 489 5.73 -17.58 16.02
CA LEU A 489 5.43 -16.32 15.37
C LEU A 489 5.12 -15.28 16.46
N GLU A 490 5.82 -14.16 16.45
CA GLU A 490 5.58 -13.01 17.32
C GLU A 490 5.32 -11.80 16.42
N VAL A 491 4.29 -11.03 16.74
CA VAL A 491 4.03 -9.73 16.12
C VAL A 491 4.40 -8.68 17.15
N ALA A 492 5.32 -7.80 16.80
CA ALA A 492 5.77 -6.73 17.66
C ALA A 492 5.47 -5.38 17.05
N ARG A 493 4.93 -4.49 17.87
CA ARG A 493 4.78 -3.09 17.55
C ARG A 493 6.02 -2.35 18.04
N LEU A 494 6.74 -1.74 17.11
CA LEU A 494 7.80 -0.79 17.37
C LEU A 494 7.12 0.44 17.94
N SER A 495 7.06 0.53 19.27
CA SER A 495 6.54 1.72 19.94
C SER A 495 7.52 2.84 19.67
N SER A 496 7.16 3.79 18.81
CA SER A 496 7.72 5.12 18.99
C SER A 496 7.31 5.55 20.40
N ILE A 497 8.25 6.09 21.18
CA ILE A 497 7.86 7.12 22.14
C ILE A 497 6.98 8.05 21.30
N ALA A 498 5.68 8.14 21.62
CA ALA A 498 4.80 8.99 20.83
C ALA A 498 5.50 10.36 20.79
N PRO A 499 5.85 10.89 19.60
CA PRO A 499 6.37 12.25 19.56
C PRO A 499 5.34 13.09 20.30
N GLU A 500 5.77 13.83 21.33
CA GLU A 500 4.88 14.79 21.96
C GLU A 500 4.30 15.67 20.85
N GLU A 501 3.01 15.95 20.89
CA GLU A 501 2.32 16.72 19.84
C GLU A 501 3.14 17.97 19.50
N GLY A 502 3.65 18.04 18.26
CA GLY A 502 4.51 19.12 17.78
C GLY A 502 5.98 18.78 17.53
N GLN A 503 6.48 17.58 17.86
CA GLN A 503 7.82 17.16 17.43
C GLN A 503 7.83 16.68 15.97
N ASP A 504 8.83 17.13 15.21
CA ASP A 504 9.12 16.67 13.86
C ASP A 504 9.17 15.14 13.82
N LYS A 505 8.74 14.56 12.68
CA LYS A 505 8.79 13.11 12.46
C LYS A 505 10.21 12.63 12.81
N PRO A 506 10.38 11.70 13.77
CA PRO A 506 11.70 11.28 14.22
C PRO A 506 12.52 10.80 13.03
N LEU A 507 13.79 11.20 13.01
CA LEU A 507 14.74 10.80 11.98
C LEU A 507 14.77 9.28 11.90
N MET A 508 15.02 8.76 10.71
CA MET A 508 15.02 7.33 10.45
C MET A 508 15.99 6.56 11.36
N SER A 509 17.15 7.14 11.64
CA SER A 509 18.14 6.65 12.61
C SER A 509 17.57 6.49 14.03
N GLU A 510 16.55 7.27 14.37
CA GLU A 510 15.85 7.20 15.65
C GLU A 510 14.74 6.14 15.59
N ARG A 511 13.94 6.10 14.52
CA ARG A 511 12.76 5.21 14.35
C ARG A 511 13.08 3.72 14.51
N TYR A 512 14.24 3.29 14.03
CA TYR A 512 14.70 1.91 14.20
C TYR A 512 15.99 1.82 15.00
N SER A 513 16.24 2.83 15.83
CA SER A 513 17.35 2.78 16.77
C SER A 513 17.26 1.53 17.64
N PRO A 514 18.40 1.01 18.13
CA PRO A 514 18.41 -0.03 19.14
C PRO A 514 17.52 0.30 20.34
N SER A 515 17.40 1.60 20.68
CA SER A 515 16.51 2.06 21.76
C SER A 515 15.04 1.76 21.43
N ILE A 516 14.51 2.12 20.26
CA ILE A 516 13.10 1.86 19.92
C ILE A 516 12.83 0.37 19.79
N ILE A 517 13.74 -0.37 19.16
CA ILE A 517 13.61 -1.83 19.07
C ILE A 517 13.61 -2.44 20.46
N SER A 518 14.42 -1.95 21.40
CA SER A 518 14.41 -2.43 22.78
C SER A 518 13.12 -2.16 23.56
N HIS A 519 12.33 -1.18 23.13
CA HIS A 519 11.02 -0.86 23.70
C HIS A 519 9.85 -1.50 22.94
N ALA A 520 10.10 -2.13 21.80
CA ALA A 520 9.08 -2.74 20.98
C ALA A 520 8.22 -3.75 21.75
N ARG A 521 6.90 -3.56 21.73
CA ARG A 521 5.95 -4.39 22.47
C ARG A 521 5.48 -5.54 21.60
N VAL A 522 5.66 -6.77 22.06
CA VAL A 522 4.98 -7.93 21.46
C VAL A 522 3.48 -7.81 21.71
N ILE A 523 2.71 -7.63 20.64
CA ILE A 523 1.25 -7.50 20.69
C ILE A 523 0.56 -8.86 20.54
N SER A 524 1.17 -9.77 19.77
CA SER A 524 0.58 -11.07 19.47
C SER A 524 1.64 -12.17 19.38
N LYS A 525 1.29 -13.39 19.76
CA LYS A 525 2.23 -14.53 19.81
C LYS A 525 1.53 -15.86 19.53
N PHE A 526 2.11 -16.64 18.62
CA PHE A 526 1.56 -17.90 18.13
C PHE A 526 2.62 -18.98 18.13
N GLN A 527 2.24 -20.15 18.64
CA GLN A 527 3.03 -21.35 18.52
C GLN A 527 2.62 -22.07 17.23
N LEU A 528 3.53 -22.15 16.26
CA LEU A 528 3.27 -22.95 15.06
C LEU A 528 3.30 -24.45 15.42
N PRO A 529 2.49 -25.28 14.74
CA PRO A 529 2.45 -26.71 15.03
C PRO A 529 3.83 -27.37 14.97
N ASN A 530 4.06 -28.27 15.92
CA ASN A 530 5.35 -28.93 16.14
C ASN A 530 5.86 -29.76 14.95
N ALA A 531 4.99 -30.13 14.01
CA ALA A 531 5.31 -30.91 12.82
C ALA A 531 5.62 -30.04 11.59
N VAL A 532 5.42 -28.72 11.68
CA VAL A 532 5.56 -27.82 10.54
C VAL A 532 6.91 -27.10 10.56
N GLN A 533 7.48 -26.95 9.38
CA GLN A 533 8.66 -26.14 9.11
C GLN A 533 8.21 -24.93 8.28
N PRO A 534 8.31 -23.70 8.80
CA PRO A 534 8.01 -22.52 7.99
C PRO A 534 8.92 -22.50 6.76
N LEU A 535 8.34 -22.20 5.60
CA LEU A 535 9.04 -22.06 4.33
C LEU A 535 9.14 -20.60 3.92
N ASP A 536 8.06 -19.86 4.14
CA ASP A 536 7.91 -18.47 3.74
C ASP A 536 6.88 -17.80 4.67
N MET A 537 6.92 -16.47 4.75
CA MET A 537 5.95 -15.68 5.46
C MET A 537 5.64 -14.42 4.65
N LYS A 538 4.36 -14.26 4.34
CA LYS A 538 3.84 -13.07 3.66
C LYS A 538 2.96 -12.29 4.59
N VAL A 539 3.09 -10.97 4.53
CA VAL A 539 2.27 -10.06 5.31
C VAL A 539 1.36 -9.31 4.35
N LEU A 540 0.09 -9.15 4.75
CA LEU A 540 -0.93 -8.40 4.03
C LEU A 540 -1.43 -7.27 4.95
N PRO A 541 -0.74 -6.11 4.93
CA PRO A 541 -0.95 -5.06 5.92
C PRO A 541 -2.37 -4.50 5.89
N ARG A 542 -2.91 -4.26 4.68
CA ARG A 542 -4.26 -3.72 4.47
C ARG A 542 -5.38 -4.56 5.09
N LYS A 543 -5.16 -5.87 5.23
CA LYS A 543 -6.13 -6.80 5.82
C LYS A 543 -5.81 -7.14 7.27
N GLY A 544 -4.66 -6.70 7.78
CA GLY A 544 -4.17 -7.15 9.08
C GLY A 544 -3.95 -8.67 9.10
N ILE A 545 -3.46 -9.29 8.02
CA ILE A 545 -3.28 -10.75 7.93
C ILE A 545 -1.80 -11.10 7.75
N VAL A 546 -1.35 -12.15 8.44
CA VAL A 546 -0.08 -12.83 8.17
C VAL A 546 -0.33 -14.25 7.68
N LEU A 547 0.28 -14.56 6.55
CA LEU A 547 0.30 -15.88 5.96
C LEU A 547 1.62 -16.55 6.25
N VAL A 548 1.58 -17.69 6.92
CA VAL A 548 2.75 -18.53 7.16
C VAL A 548 2.64 -19.77 6.28
N PHE A 549 3.51 -19.85 5.28
CA PHE A 549 3.65 -21.04 4.46
C PHE A 549 4.52 -22.04 5.20
N THR A 550 4.06 -23.26 5.33
CA THR A 550 4.79 -24.29 6.05
C THR A 550 4.84 -25.59 5.27
N ALA A 551 5.84 -26.41 5.57
CA ALA A 551 5.96 -27.77 5.08
C ALA A 551 5.81 -28.74 6.23
N ARG A 552 4.91 -29.73 6.10
CA ARG A 552 4.79 -30.81 7.07
C ARG A 552 5.97 -31.77 6.90
N LYS A 553 6.74 -32.00 7.96
CA LYS A 553 7.81 -33.02 7.95
C LYS A 553 7.17 -34.41 7.96
N SER A 554 7.22 -35.12 6.83
CA SER A 554 6.94 -36.56 6.79
C SER A 554 8.14 -37.34 7.34
N LYS A 555 7.90 -38.36 8.16
CA LYS A 555 8.97 -39.20 8.73
C LYS A 555 9.72 -40.00 7.66
N ASN A 556 9.06 -40.35 6.55
CA ASN A 556 9.56 -41.32 5.57
C ASN A 556 9.51 -40.84 4.10
N SER A 557 9.06 -39.61 3.80
CA SER A 557 8.97 -39.13 2.41
C SER A 557 9.70 -37.82 2.16
N VAL A 558 10.35 -37.74 0.99
CA VAL A 558 10.88 -36.51 0.38
C VAL A 558 9.76 -35.48 0.15
N ILE A 559 8.53 -35.96 0.01
CA ILE A 559 7.36 -35.15 -0.29
C ILE A 559 6.80 -34.58 1.01
N LYS A 560 6.80 -33.24 1.12
CA LYS A 560 6.18 -32.49 2.22
C LYS A 560 4.91 -31.82 1.70
N ASN A 561 3.75 -32.12 2.29
CA ASN A 561 2.54 -31.33 2.03
C ASN A 561 2.79 -29.90 2.52
N ARG A 562 2.39 -28.93 1.70
CA ARG A 562 2.49 -27.51 2.04
C ARG A 562 1.19 -27.09 2.71
N VAL A 563 1.29 -26.41 3.84
CA VAL A 563 0.13 -25.92 4.59
C VAL A 563 0.31 -24.43 4.80
N VAL A 564 -0.70 -23.66 4.42
CA VAL A 564 -0.76 -22.21 4.63
C VAL A 564 -1.63 -21.96 5.84
N TYR A 565 -1.06 -21.26 6.82
CA TYR A 565 -1.79 -20.76 7.98
C TYR A 565 -2.00 -19.26 7.80
N ALA A 566 -3.24 -18.81 7.91
CA ALA A 566 -3.57 -17.39 7.93
C ALA A 566 -3.91 -16.96 9.36
N PHE A 567 -3.26 -15.91 9.84
CA PHE A 567 -3.50 -15.34 11.16
C PHE A 567 -3.90 -13.89 11.04
N HIS A 568 -4.91 -13.48 11.82
CA HIS A 568 -5.22 -12.08 12.02
C HIS A 568 -4.17 -11.46 12.95
N LEU A 569 -3.56 -10.35 12.55
CA LEU A 569 -2.43 -9.71 13.23
C LEU A 569 -2.80 -9.18 14.61
N GLU A 570 -3.93 -8.50 14.72
CA GLU A 570 -4.35 -7.86 15.98
C GLU A 570 -4.88 -8.88 17.00
N THR A 571 -5.87 -9.69 16.61
CA THR A 571 -6.50 -10.67 17.51
C THR A 571 -5.65 -11.91 17.71
N GLY A 572 -4.83 -12.21 16.72
CA GLY A 572 -4.09 -13.46 16.67
C GLY A 572 -4.91 -14.70 16.37
N ALA A 573 -6.17 -14.53 16.01
CA ALA A 573 -7.00 -15.66 15.61
C ALA A 573 -6.42 -16.29 14.33
N GLU A 574 -6.32 -17.62 14.32
CA GLU A 574 -6.18 -18.36 13.07
C GLU A 574 -7.47 -18.16 12.28
N LEU A 575 -7.34 -17.59 11.08
CA LEU A 575 -8.46 -17.34 10.18
C LEU A 575 -8.83 -18.62 9.43
N PHE A 576 -7.84 -19.25 8.81
CA PHE A 576 -7.99 -20.53 8.14
C PHE A 576 -6.65 -21.25 8.03
N THR A 577 -6.74 -22.57 7.80
CA THR A 577 -5.63 -23.42 7.42
C THR A 577 -5.98 -24.06 6.08
N TYR A 578 -5.07 -23.94 5.10
CA TYR A 578 -5.25 -24.49 3.77
C TYR A 578 -4.13 -25.48 3.45
N GLU A 579 -4.48 -26.72 3.13
CA GLU A 579 -3.53 -27.74 2.68
C GLU A 579 -3.38 -27.66 1.17
N CYS A 580 -2.25 -27.09 0.75
CA CYS A 580 -1.93 -26.86 -0.65
C CYS A 580 -1.57 -28.19 -1.35
N PRO A 581 -2.11 -28.46 -2.55
CA PRO A 581 -1.67 -29.55 -3.40
C PRO A 581 -0.15 -29.58 -3.60
N ARG A 582 0.39 -30.77 -3.81
CA ARG A 582 1.85 -31.03 -3.74
C ARG A 582 2.64 -30.39 -4.87
N ASP A 583 2.01 -30.29 -6.02
CA ASP A 583 2.50 -29.73 -7.27
C ASP A 583 2.36 -28.21 -7.33
N TRP A 584 1.70 -27.60 -6.35
CA TRP A 584 1.50 -26.17 -6.29
C TRP A 584 2.68 -25.45 -5.63
N THR A 585 3.05 -24.34 -6.24
CA THR A 585 4.08 -23.42 -5.76
C THR A 585 3.43 -22.10 -5.38
N SER A 586 3.92 -21.46 -4.31
CA SER A 586 3.39 -20.16 -3.87
C SER A 586 3.64 -19.13 -4.97
N ALA A 587 2.58 -18.46 -5.42
CA ALA A 587 2.63 -17.35 -6.35
C ALA A 587 2.51 -16.01 -5.58
N PRO A 588 2.60 -14.86 -6.26
CA PRO A 588 2.31 -13.56 -5.64
C PRO A 588 0.94 -13.57 -4.95
N THR A 589 0.86 -12.93 -3.78
CA THR A 589 -0.42 -12.71 -3.09
C THR A 589 -1.09 -11.48 -3.69
N ILE A 590 -2.41 -11.54 -3.79
CA ILE A 590 -3.29 -10.47 -4.28
C ILE A 590 -4.13 -10.03 -3.07
N ASP A 591 -4.61 -8.78 -3.00
CA ASP A 591 -5.20 -8.20 -1.77
C ASP A 591 -6.35 -9.03 -1.17
N SER A 592 -7.04 -9.85 -1.97
CA SER A 592 -8.12 -10.74 -1.53
C SER A 592 -7.81 -12.25 -1.57
N CYS A 593 -6.70 -12.70 -2.17
CA CYS A 593 -6.40 -14.11 -2.29
C CYS A 593 -4.90 -14.46 -2.30
N VAL A 594 -4.58 -15.67 -1.84
CA VAL A 594 -3.26 -16.28 -2.01
C VAL A 594 -3.22 -16.99 -3.35
N GLY A 595 -2.37 -16.54 -4.26
CA GLY A 595 -2.12 -17.24 -5.51
C GLY A 595 -1.20 -18.45 -5.32
N PHE A 596 -1.53 -19.54 -5.99
CA PHE A 596 -0.70 -20.72 -6.16
C PHE A 596 -0.60 -21.04 -7.64
N LYS A 597 0.56 -21.57 -8.04
CA LYS A 597 0.82 -21.98 -9.41
C LYS A 597 1.08 -23.48 -9.45
N ASP A 598 0.31 -24.20 -10.24
CA ASP A 598 0.51 -25.63 -10.45
C ASP A 598 1.64 -25.94 -11.45
N HIS A 599 1.84 -27.22 -11.75
CA HIS A 599 2.86 -27.68 -12.70
C HIS A 599 2.55 -27.29 -14.16
N ASP A 600 1.28 -27.14 -14.50
CA ASP A 600 0.79 -26.80 -15.84
C ASP A 600 0.63 -25.28 -16.02
N PHE A 601 1.21 -24.49 -15.10
CA PHE A 601 1.15 -23.03 -15.08
C PHE A 601 -0.26 -22.48 -14.83
N GLY A 602 -1.22 -23.30 -14.40
CA GLY A 602 -2.51 -22.88 -13.90
C GLY A 602 -2.36 -22.12 -12.59
N PHE A 603 -3.12 -21.04 -12.44
CA PHE A 603 -3.13 -20.25 -11.21
C PHE A 603 -4.43 -20.51 -10.43
N HIS A 604 -4.24 -20.82 -9.16
CA HIS A 604 -5.30 -21.12 -8.20
C HIS A 604 -5.28 -20.05 -7.12
N GLY A 605 -6.42 -19.43 -6.86
CA GLY A 605 -6.56 -18.48 -5.77
C GLY A 605 -7.14 -19.17 -4.55
N VAL A 606 -6.66 -18.84 -3.36
CA VAL A 606 -7.32 -19.19 -2.10
C VAL A 606 -7.77 -17.90 -1.43
N SER A 607 -9.07 -17.77 -1.19
CA SER A 607 -9.65 -16.60 -0.55
C SER A 607 -9.04 -16.37 0.83
N LEU A 608 -8.70 -15.12 1.12
CA LEU A 608 -8.15 -14.74 2.43
C LEU A 608 -9.21 -14.63 3.53
N THR A 609 -10.50 -14.57 3.17
CA THR A 609 -11.59 -14.40 4.13
C THR A 609 -11.94 -15.71 4.82
N ASP A 610 -12.02 -16.79 4.05
CA ASP A 610 -12.54 -18.09 4.50
C ASP A 610 -11.65 -19.29 4.10
N GLY A 611 -10.56 -19.05 3.35
CA GLY A 611 -9.68 -20.12 2.87
C GLY A 611 -10.29 -20.97 1.75
N SER A 612 -11.40 -20.55 1.15
CA SER A 612 -12.02 -21.27 0.04
C SER A 612 -11.18 -21.16 -1.23
N GLU A 613 -11.15 -22.23 -2.03
CA GLU A 613 -10.53 -22.20 -3.35
C GLU A 613 -11.40 -21.37 -4.30
N LEU A 614 -10.78 -20.34 -4.88
CA LEU A 614 -11.36 -19.55 -5.96
C LEU A 614 -11.22 -20.32 -7.27
N ALA A 615 -12.16 -20.07 -8.19
CA ALA A 615 -12.09 -20.66 -9.52
C ALA A 615 -10.72 -20.39 -10.17
N GLU A 616 -10.17 -21.43 -10.80
CA GLU A 616 -8.94 -21.37 -11.58
C GLU A 616 -9.00 -20.20 -12.57
N PHE A 617 -7.97 -19.37 -12.59
CA PHE A 617 -7.86 -18.29 -13.55
C PHE A 617 -6.51 -18.35 -14.27
N SER A 618 -6.56 -18.16 -15.58
CA SER A 618 -5.37 -18.22 -16.43
C SER A 618 -4.61 -16.90 -16.36
N VAL A 619 -3.58 -16.87 -15.51
CA VAL A 619 -2.57 -15.82 -15.54
C VAL A 619 -1.56 -16.20 -16.62
N LEU A 620 -1.49 -15.39 -17.68
CA LEU A 620 -0.55 -15.64 -18.77
C LEU A 620 0.90 -15.35 -18.35
N GLY A 621 1.12 -14.51 -17.34
CA GLY A 621 2.43 -14.00 -16.91
C GLY A 621 3.12 -14.71 -15.75
N THR A 622 4.43 -14.50 -15.65
CA THR A 622 5.27 -14.95 -14.52
C THR A 622 5.26 -13.97 -13.35
N ILE A 623 4.91 -12.71 -13.61
CA ILE A 623 4.80 -11.65 -12.62
C ILE A 623 3.36 -11.20 -12.57
N VAL A 624 2.84 -11.03 -11.36
CA VAL A 624 1.49 -10.59 -11.07
C VAL A 624 1.58 -9.47 -10.06
N PHE A 625 1.02 -8.32 -10.39
CA PHE A 625 0.85 -7.20 -9.46
C PHE A 625 -0.58 -6.66 -9.56
N GLU A 626 -1.12 -6.16 -8.46
CA GLU A 626 -2.48 -5.63 -8.41
C GLU A 626 -2.48 -4.12 -8.62
N THR A 627 -3.31 -3.64 -9.53
CA THR A 627 -3.47 -2.22 -9.86
C THR A 627 -4.92 -1.77 -9.69
N ALA A 628 -5.22 -0.92 -8.71
CA ALA A 628 -6.57 -0.33 -8.52
C ALA A 628 -7.72 -1.36 -8.60
N GLY A 629 -7.51 -2.56 -8.03
CA GLY A 629 -8.49 -3.65 -8.06
C GLY A 629 -8.46 -4.53 -9.31
N GLU A 630 -7.44 -4.42 -10.15
CA GLU A 630 -7.22 -5.26 -11.33
C GLU A 630 -5.92 -6.05 -11.20
N ILE A 631 -5.90 -7.28 -11.70
CA ILE A 631 -4.69 -8.10 -11.68
C ILE A 631 -3.98 -7.89 -13.01
N VAL A 632 -2.76 -7.34 -12.98
CA VAL A 632 -1.93 -7.21 -14.17
C VAL A 632 -0.86 -8.29 -14.13
N SER A 633 -0.75 -9.06 -15.21
CA SER A 633 0.28 -10.07 -15.37
C SER A 633 1.23 -9.73 -16.50
N ALA A 634 2.52 -10.01 -16.33
CA ALA A 634 3.54 -9.79 -17.35
C ALA A 634 4.14 -11.12 -17.82
N LEU A 635 4.13 -11.34 -19.13
CA LEU A 635 4.73 -12.50 -19.81
C LEU A 635 5.71 -12.01 -20.87
N ARG A 636 6.90 -12.63 -20.90
CA ARG A 636 7.85 -12.43 -21.98
C ARG A 636 7.42 -13.21 -23.23
N MET A 637 7.35 -12.52 -24.35
CA MET A 637 7.11 -13.06 -25.69
C MET A 637 8.30 -12.77 -26.59
N LYS A 638 9.25 -13.71 -26.73
CA LYS A 638 10.47 -13.55 -27.58
C LYS A 638 11.22 -12.24 -27.27
N SER A 639 11.03 -11.22 -28.11
CA SER A 639 11.63 -9.87 -28.05
C SER A 639 10.71 -8.80 -27.45
N LYS A 640 9.60 -9.20 -26.80
CA LYS A 640 8.67 -8.28 -26.14
C LYS A 640 8.28 -8.76 -24.75
N ILE A 641 7.82 -7.85 -23.91
CA ILE A 641 7.11 -8.13 -22.66
C ILE A 641 5.68 -7.69 -22.87
N GLY A 642 4.74 -8.62 -22.85
CA GLY A 642 3.33 -8.27 -22.81
C GLY A 642 2.88 -8.03 -21.38
N PHE A 643 1.86 -7.19 -21.22
CA PHE A 643 1.14 -7.00 -19.97
C PHE A 643 -0.31 -7.32 -20.25
N TRP A 644 -0.92 -8.17 -19.43
CA TRP A 644 -2.29 -8.60 -19.57
C TRP A 644 -3.08 -8.22 -18.34
N LYS A 645 -4.27 -7.68 -18.58
CA LYS A 645 -5.30 -7.54 -17.58
C LYS A 645 -5.95 -8.90 -17.38
N THR A 646 -5.79 -9.46 -16.20
CA THR A 646 -6.45 -10.69 -15.80
C THR A 646 -7.73 -10.29 -15.05
N PRO A 647 -8.92 -10.60 -15.59
CA PRO A 647 -10.18 -10.29 -14.92
C PRO A 647 -10.22 -11.02 -13.57
N LYS A 648 -10.75 -10.34 -12.54
CA LYS A 648 -11.01 -10.97 -11.25
C LYS A 648 -11.95 -12.16 -11.45
N PRO A 649 -11.72 -13.30 -10.77
CA PRO A 649 -12.70 -14.38 -10.69
C PRO A 649 -14.09 -13.79 -10.36
N ARG A 650 -15.16 -14.23 -11.04
CA ARG A 650 -16.53 -13.71 -10.79
C ARG A 650 -16.91 -13.80 -9.31
N THR A 651 -16.44 -14.84 -8.61
CA THR A 651 -16.64 -15.02 -7.17
C THR A 651 -16.03 -13.93 -6.29
N LEU A 652 -15.02 -13.20 -6.78
CA LEU A 652 -14.44 -12.03 -6.10
C LEU A 652 -15.12 -10.70 -6.48
N GLN A 653 -16.01 -10.67 -7.47
CA GLN A 653 -16.77 -9.46 -7.83
C GLN A 653 -18.08 -9.34 -7.05
N GLU A 654 -18.60 -10.44 -6.53
CA GLU A 654 -19.89 -10.50 -5.83
C GLU A 654 -19.75 -10.49 -4.29
N SER A 655 -18.53 -10.51 -3.75
CA SER A 655 -18.19 -10.45 -2.32
C SER A 655 -17.62 -9.10 -1.92
#